data_AF-A0A949MTX0-F1
#
_entry.id   AF-A0A949MTX0-F1
#
_cell.length_a   1.000
_cell.length_b   1.000
_cell.length_c   1.000
_cell.angle_alpha   90.00
_cell.angle_beta   90.00
_cell.angle_gamma   90.00
#
_symmetry.space_group_name_H-M   'P 1'
#
loop_
_entity.id
_entity.type
_entity.pdbx_description
1 polymer ?
#
loop_
_entity_poly.entity_id
_entity_poly.type
_entity_poly.pdbx_seq_one_letter_code
_entity_poly.pdbx_strand_id
1 'polypeptide(L)'
;MKYAFAFTCGFFILLWERLWSRFWLPAAVTLFYAALALSGVPLSLDAPWRMLLLGGYAAALALALLKEDDPFVFPTRAAVERRLERAGGLAHRPLQALRDKPATPLAPETERLWRRHVAKAAAAVALLKLFRPRTDVARRDKWHLRHAALFLFALGLAVARGDAAARLRQSFTPDFGARAIPQPLALDLWIEPPAYTHQANIFLSTAERGITVRNAPLRVPAGSILKLRLSGLRFAPRVTYAGQKIPAVEAAPRDYALDRPLEKSGKLVIGSFFRTLGAWQIATLPDTPPVVSIVKVETTPFAAVKITYKANDDHGITKLTAIVGADGKAYSFVMPPPANTGKPGADAAADTEDMTANPAAGERATLWLDAEDGAGHITSSAPASFVLPERHFTNPLAQRIVLDRKILIHEKSAGAREAVVRDLAEIADRPQAYKGDFTVFLSLASAAHRLAYDRRAGTPPSVIGLLWNLALRLEDGGLTRARDALESALQKLRQAITDKTASKAQLQEMLGDVRQAMRQYLTTLAGELAQKLSQGQGAPHLSPELAARLLQNIDVSRLVAEMQALTNAGSAEALQKMAAMLKNTLDGFDINAFSQIQKQQAQAMAALQSLQDIVHRQQELYDRTNKAAHETALRNERHAQVAIRDALGKSMAQMAAAGVPLPGTLAAARQALKKSAAALGSARRADALAQQQAALDDLRQGLDNTVKKIARALQGALLPFGMAGGGGFGAGYDPLGRPYGATDGVKIPDKSRQRRVQQIIDELQQRESDPGRSDIERNYINRLLDQF
;
A
#
# COMPACT_ATOMS: atom_id res chain seq x y z
N MET A 1 48.70 73.77 33.04
CA MET A 1 47.78 73.33 31.97
C MET A 1 48.12 73.90 30.59
N LYS A 2 48.31 75.22 30.41
CA LYS A 2 48.55 75.84 29.09
C LYS A 2 49.72 75.25 28.29
N TYR A 3 50.86 74.98 28.94
CA TYR A 3 52.01 74.34 28.25
C TYR A 3 51.70 72.92 27.76
N ALA A 4 51.06 72.08 28.59
CA ALA A 4 50.74 70.71 28.20
C ALA A 4 49.80 70.68 26.98
N PHE A 5 48.79 71.55 26.97
CA PHE A 5 47.90 71.71 25.82
C PHE A 5 48.65 72.19 24.57
N ALA A 6 49.45 73.26 24.68
CA ALA A 6 50.22 73.80 23.56
C ALA A 6 51.24 72.79 23.01
N PHE A 7 51.87 72.00 23.90
CA PHE A 7 52.80 70.94 23.52
C PHE A 7 52.09 69.82 22.76
N THR A 8 50.97 69.31 23.27
CA THR A 8 50.21 68.24 22.60
C THR A 8 49.72 68.70 21.23
N CYS A 9 49.11 69.88 21.14
CA CYS A 9 48.70 70.42 19.85
C CYS A 9 49.89 70.66 18.90
N GLY A 10 50.99 71.25 19.40
CA GLY A 10 52.19 71.49 18.60
C GLY A 10 52.84 70.20 18.10
N PHE A 11 52.80 69.13 18.91
CA PHE A 11 53.23 67.80 18.53
C PHE A 11 52.38 67.24 17.39
N PHE A 12 51.05 67.26 17.51
CA PHE A 12 50.16 66.80 16.45
C PHE A 12 50.27 67.64 15.18
N ILE A 13 50.47 68.94 15.28
CA ILE A 13 50.66 69.83 14.11
C ILE A 13 51.96 69.47 13.39
N LEU A 14 53.08 69.28 14.10
CA LEU A 14 54.34 68.87 13.48
C LEU A 14 54.30 67.44 12.94
N LEU A 15 53.60 66.54 13.64
CA LEU A 15 53.38 65.17 13.18
C LEU A 15 52.59 65.20 11.86
N TRP A 16 51.52 65.98 11.79
CA TRP A 16 50.73 66.17 10.58
C TRP A 16 51.53 66.81 9.46
N GLU A 17 52.31 67.87 9.72
CA GLU A 17 53.17 68.50 8.71
C GLU A 17 54.14 67.48 8.09
N ARG A 18 54.78 66.63 8.92
CA ARG A 18 55.73 65.61 8.46
C ARG A 18 55.05 64.46 7.74
N LEU A 19 53.95 63.93 8.29
CA LEU A 19 53.18 62.86 7.66
C LEU A 19 52.61 63.31 6.32
N TRP A 20 51.99 64.47 6.27
CA TRP A 20 51.42 65.01 5.03
C TRP A 20 52.50 65.32 4.01
N SER A 21 53.66 65.85 4.43
CA SER A 21 54.77 66.13 3.49
C SER A 21 55.37 64.87 2.86
N ARG A 22 55.39 63.74 3.57
CA ARG A 22 55.93 62.45 3.10
C ARG A 22 54.88 61.63 2.33
N PHE A 23 53.68 61.51 2.88
CA PHE A 23 52.69 60.55 2.39
C PHE A 23 51.66 61.14 1.40
N TRP A 24 51.77 62.41 1.00
CA TRP A 24 50.82 62.99 0.04
C TRP A 24 50.81 62.28 -1.32
N LEU A 25 51.98 61.84 -1.82
CA LEU A 25 52.08 61.18 -3.13
C LEU A 25 51.52 59.75 -3.08
N PRO A 26 51.88 58.89 -2.10
CA PRO A 26 51.18 57.62 -1.87
C PRO A 26 49.66 57.80 -1.71
N ALA A 27 49.22 58.79 -0.92
CA ALA A 27 47.80 59.06 -0.73
C ALA A 27 47.09 59.44 -2.05
N ALA A 28 47.73 60.25 -2.90
CA ALA A 28 47.19 60.60 -4.21
C ALA A 28 47.07 59.38 -5.15
N VAL A 29 48.07 58.50 -5.17
CA VAL A 29 48.04 57.25 -5.96
C VAL A 29 46.92 56.33 -5.48
N THR A 30 46.76 56.16 -4.17
CA THR A 30 45.67 55.35 -3.59
C THR A 30 44.30 55.94 -3.88
N LEU A 31 44.13 57.28 -3.78
CA LEU A 31 42.88 57.94 -4.14
C LEU A 31 42.53 57.78 -5.62
N PHE A 32 43.54 57.87 -6.51
CA PHE A 32 43.34 57.68 -7.94
C PHE A 32 42.92 56.24 -8.28
N TYR A 33 43.57 55.24 -7.68
CA TYR A 33 43.15 53.83 -7.84
C TYR A 33 41.76 53.58 -7.26
N ALA A 34 41.45 54.14 -6.09
CA ALA A 34 40.12 54.04 -5.50
C ALA A 34 39.06 54.68 -6.41
N ALA A 35 39.35 55.79 -7.06
CA ALA A 35 38.46 56.41 -8.06
C ALA A 35 38.21 55.47 -9.26
N LEU A 36 39.25 54.82 -9.79
CA LEU A 36 39.12 53.82 -10.85
C LEU A 36 38.32 52.59 -10.40
N ALA A 37 38.54 52.10 -9.18
CA ALA A 37 37.77 51.00 -8.62
C ALA A 37 36.28 51.36 -8.47
N LEU A 38 35.97 52.57 -8.00
CA LEU A 38 34.61 53.07 -7.84
C LEU A 38 33.88 53.29 -9.17
N SER A 39 34.59 53.74 -10.21
CA SER A 39 34.01 53.93 -11.55
C SER A 39 33.62 52.61 -12.23
N GLY A 40 34.17 51.47 -11.78
CA GLY A 40 33.85 50.15 -12.30
C GLY A 40 34.79 49.67 -13.42
N VAL A 41 35.80 50.47 -13.80
CA VAL A 41 36.76 50.11 -14.86
C VAL A 41 37.48 48.77 -14.60
N PRO A 42 37.96 48.46 -13.38
CA PRO A 42 38.56 47.15 -13.10
C PRO A 42 37.59 45.97 -13.20
N LEU A 43 36.28 46.22 -13.11
CA LEU A 43 35.25 45.17 -13.20
C LEU A 43 34.88 44.86 -14.66
N SER A 44 35.07 45.81 -15.58
CA SER A 44 34.90 45.58 -17.03
C SER A 44 36.09 44.90 -17.70
N LEU A 45 37.25 44.88 -17.03
CA LEU A 45 38.47 44.28 -17.56
C LEU A 45 38.54 42.77 -17.25
N ASP A 46 38.98 41.99 -18.23
CA ASP A 46 39.27 40.56 -18.03
C ASP A 46 40.43 40.35 -17.05
N ALA A 47 40.51 39.14 -16.48
CA ALA A 47 41.48 38.76 -15.45
C ALA A 47 42.94 39.22 -15.71
N PRO A 48 43.56 39.03 -16.91
CA PRO A 48 44.95 39.44 -17.13
C PRO A 48 45.12 40.98 -17.09
N TRP A 49 44.18 41.73 -17.67
CA TRP A 49 44.23 43.19 -17.70
C TRP A 49 44.00 43.81 -16.32
N ARG A 50 43.12 43.20 -15.54
CA ARG A 50 42.90 43.59 -14.15
C ARG A 50 44.12 43.30 -13.27
N MET A 51 44.80 42.17 -13.48
CA MET A 51 46.05 41.86 -12.78
C MET A 51 47.17 42.83 -13.15
N LEU A 52 47.27 43.21 -14.43
CA LEU A 52 48.21 44.24 -14.88
C LEU A 52 47.92 45.59 -14.24
N LEU A 53 46.64 45.99 -14.15
CA LEU A 53 46.22 47.22 -13.50
C LEU A 53 46.51 47.22 -11.98
N LEU A 54 46.29 46.08 -11.30
CA LEU A 54 46.60 45.93 -9.87
C LEU A 54 48.12 45.89 -9.61
N GLY A 55 48.88 45.23 -10.48
CA GLY A 55 50.34 45.24 -10.47
C GLY A 55 50.90 46.65 -10.72
N GLY A 56 50.32 47.40 -11.67
CA GLY A 56 50.67 48.79 -11.94
C GLY A 56 50.39 49.72 -10.74
N TYR A 57 49.26 49.52 -10.07
CA TYR A 57 48.97 50.22 -8.81
C TYR A 57 49.99 49.91 -7.72
N ALA A 58 50.31 48.63 -7.49
CA ALA A 58 51.30 48.22 -6.50
C ALA A 58 52.69 48.80 -6.80
N ALA A 59 53.11 48.78 -8.06
CA ALA A 59 54.38 49.37 -8.50
C ALA A 59 54.39 50.90 -8.32
N ALA A 60 53.33 51.60 -8.70
CA ALA A 60 53.21 53.06 -8.52
C ALA A 60 53.23 53.45 -7.04
N LEU A 61 52.56 52.68 -6.17
CA LEU A 61 52.57 52.90 -4.72
C LEU A 61 53.97 52.65 -4.13
N ALA A 62 54.66 51.58 -4.54
CA ALA A 62 56.01 51.29 -4.12
C ALA A 62 56.99 52.39 -4.54
N LEU A 63 56.94 52.84 -5.79
CA LEU A 63 57.74 53.96 -6.29
C LEU A 63 57.44 55.25 -5.52
N ALA A 64 56.16 55.54 -5.22
CA ALA A 64 55.77 56.72 -4.45
C ALA A 64 56.31 56.70 -3.01
N LEU A 65 56.40 55.52 -2.38
CA LEU A 65 56.98 55.36 -1.05
C LEU A 65 58.51 55.48 -1.06
N LEU A 66 59.16 54.92 -2.09
CA LEU A 66 60.61 54.87 -2.25
C LEU A 66 61.24 56.18 -2.75
N LYS A 67 60.50 57.00 -3.52
CA LYS A 67 61.01 58.21 -4.20
C LYS A 67 61.57 59.31 -3.27
N GLU A 68 61.43 59.16 -1.97
CA GLU A 68 61.67 60.27 -1.06
C GLU A 68 62.77 59.95 -0.06
N ASP A 69 63.89 60.63 -0.31
CA ASP A 69 65.20 60.36 0.26
C ASP A 69 65.34 60.87 1.70
N ASP A 70 64.40 61.70 2.17
CA ASP A 70 64.41 62.23 3.53
C ASP A 70 63.90 61.16 4.52
N PRO A 71 64.71 60.76 5.53
CA PRO A 71 64.26 59.84 6.56
C PRO A 71 63.12 60.47 7.37
N PHE A 72 62.07 59.70 7.61
CA PHE A 72 60.97 60.15 8.46
C PHE A 72 61.45 60.27 9.91
N VAL A 73 61.67 61.50 10.37
CA VAL A 73 62.01 61.77 11.76
C VAL A 73 60.73 62.01 12.55
N PHE A 74 60.51 61.25 13.62
CA PHE A 74 59.39 61.50 14.52
C PHE A 74 59.54 62.85 15.26
N PRO A 75 58.48 63.63 15.50
CA PRO A 75 58.59 64.90 16.22
C PRO A 75 59.17 64.68 17.63
N THR A 76 60.41 65.09 17.85
CA THR A 76 61.03 65.04 19.18
C THR A 76 60.48 66.16 20.05
N ARG A 77 60.44 65.95 21.37
CA ARG A 77 60.00 66.98 22.33
C ARG A 77 60.74 68.30 22.14
N ALA A 78 62.05 68.23 21.93
CA ALA A 78 62.88 69.40 21.65
C ALA A 78 62.47 70.11 20.34
N ALA A 79 62.07 69.39 19.29
CA ALA A 79 61.61 70.00 18.05
C ALA A 79 60.26 70.73 18.23
N VAL A 80 59.34 70.15 19.01
CA VAL A 80 58.04 70.76 19.33
C VAL A 80 58.21 72.01 20.18
N GLU A 81 58.95 71.92 21.28
CA GLU A 81 59.24 73.05 22.17
C GLU A 81 59.94 74.17 21.40
N ARG A 82 60.96 73.84 20.60
CA ARG A 82 61.69 74.82 19.80
C ARG A 82 60.82 75.48 18.73
N ARG A 83 59.83 74.77 18.18
CA ARG A 83 58.88 75.34 17.22
C ARG A 83 57.89 76.27 17.92
N LEU A 84 57.38 75.89 19.10
CA LEU A 84 56.51 76.72 19.92
C LEU A 84 57.21 78.02 20.37
N GLU A 85 58.48 77.94 20.77
CA GLU A 85 59.28 79.12 21.16
C GLU A 85 59.49 80.07 19.98
N ARG A 86 59.88 79.55 18.80
CA ARG A 86 60.04 80.37 17.59
C ARG A 86 58.74 81.02 17.14
N ALA A 87 57.63 80.30 17.22
CA ALA A 87 56.32 80.82 16.85
C ALA A 87 55.80 81.87 17.84
N GLY A 88 56.11 81.71 19.13
CA GLY A 88 55.79 82.66 20.19
C GLY A 88 56.74 83.87 20.27
N GLY A 89 57.80 83.91 19.45
CA GLY A 89 58.82 84.97 19.49
C GLY A 89 59.65 84.97 20.78
N LEU A 90 59.74 83.83 21.48
CA LEU A 90 60.42 83.72 22.76
C LEU A 90 61.94 83.61 22.56
N ALA A 91 62.70 84.57 23.09
CA ALA A 91 64.15 84.53 23.09
C ALA A 91 64.69 83.60 24.19
N HIS A 92 65.90 83.04 23.99
CA HIS A 92 66.67 82.27 24.99
C HIS A 92 66.06 80.96 25.51
N ARG A 93 65.18 80.29 24.76
CA ARG A 93 64.68 78.91 25.02
C ARG A 93 64.12 78.65 26.43
N PRO A 94 63.06 79.38 26.84
CA PRO A 94 62.51 79.27 28.19
C PRO A 94 61.96 77.88 28.55
N LEU A 95 61.49 77.08 27.57
CA LEU A 95 60.97 75.73 27.84
C LEU A 95 62.08 74.74 28.17
N GLN A 96 63.25 74.91 27.56
CA GLN A 96 64.44 74.15 27.89
C GLN A 96 64.95 74.55 29.29
N ALA A 97 65.02 75.85 29.58
CA ALA A 97 65.50 76.36 30.87
C ALA A 97 64.66 75.90 32.07
N LEU A 98 63.34 75.77 31.92
CA LEU A 98 62.46 75.25 32.99
C LEU A 98 62.70 73.78 33.35
N ARG A 99 63.27 73.00 32.42
CA ARG A 99 63.54 71.57 32.61
C ARG A 99 65.00 71.31 32.94
N ASP A 100 65.84 72.29 32.71
CA ASP A 100 67.25 72.21 32.98
C ASP A 100 67.49 72.14 34.49
N LYS A 101 68.51 71.41 34.89
CA LYS A 101 68.92 71.28 36.29
C LYS A 101 70.41 71.56 36.36
N PRO A 102 70.86 72.35 37.36
CA PRO A 102 72.29 72.54 37.57
C PRO A 102 72.97 71.17 37.72
N ALA A 103 74.06 70.94 36.99
CA ALA A 103 74.78 69.67 37.01
C ALA A 103 75.44 69.38 38.37
N THR A 104 75.69 70.42 39.17
CA THR A 104 76.25 70.34 40.52
C THR A 104 75.41 71.15 41.51
N PRO A 105 75.46 70.84 42.82
CA PRO A 105 74.81 71.65 43.84
C PRO A 105 75.34 73.10 43.81
N LEU A 106 74.44 74.07 43.70
CA LEU A 106 74.80 75.48 43.57
C LEU A 106 75.05 76.12 44.94
N ALA A 107 76.04 77.03 45.01
CA ALA A 107 76.21 77.90 46.17
C ALA A 107 74.97 78.81 46.37
N PRO A 108 74.69 79.30 47.60
CA PRO A 108 73.45 80.00 47.93
C PRO A 108 73.16 81.24 47.06
N GLU A 109 74.20 81.96 46.63
CA GLU A 109 74.06 83.14 45.78
C GLU A 109 73.71 82.77 44.33
N THR A 110 74.38 81.77 43.76
CA THR A 110 74.11 81.26 42.40
C THR A 110 72.75 80.60 42.32
N GLU A 111 72.30 79.96 43.40
CA GLU A 111 70.96 79.40 43.48
C GLU A 111 69.87 80.49 43.37
N ARG A 112 70.08 81.67 43.98
CA ARG A 112 69.15 82.80 43.84
C ARG A 112 69.09 83.31 42.39
N LEU A 113 70.22 83.39 41.71
CA LEU A 113 70.28 83.78 40.30
C LEU A 113 69.60 82.74 39.40
N TRP A 114 69.82 81.44 39.64
CA TRP A 114 69.15 80.36 38.93
C TRP A 114 67.64 80.40 39.15
N ARG A 115 67.17 80.55 40.39
CA ARG A 115 65.73 80.69 40.71
C ARG A 115 65.12 81.90 39.99
N ARG A 116 65.83 83.03 39.90
CA ARG A 116 65.37 84.21 39.15
C ARG A 116 65.34 83.97 37.63
N HIS A 117 66.32 83.23 37.09
CA HIS A 117 66.34 82.83 35.68
C HIS A 117 65.16 81.90 35.35
N VAL A 118 64.93 80.87 36.18
CA VAL A 118 63.79 79.94 36.05
C VAL A 118 62.46 80.69 36.19
N ALA A 119 62.34 81.64 37.12
CA ALA A 119 61.13 82.47 37.26
C ALA A 119 60.87 83.35 36.02
N LYS A 120 61.92 83.96 35.44
CA LYS A 120 61.81 84.71 34.17
C LYS A 120 61.40 83.79 33.02
N ALA A 121 61.97 82.58 32.94
CA ALA A 121 61.59 81.58 31.95
C ALA A 121 60.13 81.14 32.12
N ALA A 122 59.67 80.91 33.35
CA ALA A 122 58.28 80.56 33.66
C ALA A 122 57.28 81.64 33.22
N ALA A 123 57.60 82.91 33.46
CA ALA A 123 56.78 84.04 33.00
C ALA A 123 56.70 84.11 31.47
N ALA A 124 57.80 83.83 30.76
CA ALA A 124 57.82 83.79 29.30
C ALA A 124 56.93 82.68 28.71
N VAL A 125 56.78 81.55 29.41
CA VAL A 125 55.89 80.43 29.00
C VAL A 125 54.41 80.83 28.99
N ALA A 126 54.01 81.83 29.77
CA ALA A 126 52.63 82.33 29.76
C ALA A 126 52.24 82.97 28.40
N LEU A 127 53.23 83.41 27.61
CA LEU A 127 53.06 84.05 26.30
C LEU A 127 53.15 83.06 25.12
N LEU A 128 53.15 81.75 25.36
CA LEU A 128 53.18 80.74 24.30
C LEU A 128 51.97 80.87 23.36
N LYS A 129 52.25 80.93 22.06
CA LYS A 129 51.25 80.90 20.99
C LYS A 129 51.34 79.58 20.20
N LEU A 130 50.19 79.01 19.84
CA LEU A 130 50.16 77.92 18.87
C LEU A 130 50.52 78.45 17.47
N PHE A 131 51.19 77.62 16.67
CA PHE A 131 51.46 77.91 15.26
C PHE A 131 50.47 77.20 14.35
N ARG A 132 50.25 77.75 13.15
CA ARG A 132 49.48 77.08 12.10
C ARG A 132 50.36 76.05 11.36
N PRO A 133 49.77 74.92 10.91
CA PRO A 133 50.47 73.96 10.09
C PRO A 133 51.00 74.62 8.80
N ARG A 134 52.28 74.45 8.52
CA ARG A 134 52.93 74.82 7.25
C ARG A 134 53.26 73.56 6.49
N THR A 135 52.43 73.21 5.50
CA THR A 135 52.68 72.05 4.63
C THR A 135 53.50 72.49 3.42
N ASP A 136 54.58 71.78 3.12
CA ASP A 136 55.41 72.05 1.92
C ASP A 136 54.88 71.35 0.65
N VAL A 137 53.80 70.59 0.78
CA VAL A 137 53.20 69.80 -0.31
C VAL A 137 52.78 70.67 -1.50
N ALA A 138 52.34 71.90 -1.28
CA ALA A 138 51.97 72.80 -2.37
C ALA A 138 53.17 73.16 -3.29
N ARG A 139 54.41 73.11 -2.78
CA ARG A 139 55.62 73.29 -3.61
C ARG A 139 56.02 72.00 -4.33
N ARG A 140 55.78 70.85 -3.70
CA ARG A 140 56.12 69.51 -4.23
C ARG A 140 55.14 69.04 -5.30
N ASP A 141 53.86 69.43 -5.21
CA ASP A 141 52.81 69.08 -6.16
C ASP A 141 52.62 70.16 -7.26
N LYS A 142 53.58 70.26 -8.19
CA LYS A 142 53.56 71.25 -9.29
C LYS A 142 52.35 71.09 -10.23
N TRP A 143 51.83 69.87 -10.36
CA TRP A 143 50.76 69.51 -11.30
C TRP A 143 49.39 69.40 -10.62
N HIS A 144 49.28 69.73 -9.33
CA HIS A 144 48.05 69.64 -8.54
C HIS A 144 47.40 68.23 -8.55
N LEU A 145 48.22 67.18 -8.64
CA LEU A 145 47.79 65.78 -8.71
C LEU A 145 46.90 65.38 -7.53
N ARG A 146 47.13 65.97 -6.34
CA ARG A 146 46.32 65.67 -5.16
C ARG A 146 44.87 66.12 -5.31
N HIS A 147 44.64 67.28 -5.93
CA HIS A 147 43.29 67.81 -6.13
C HIS A 147 42.58 67.05 -7.25
N ALA A 148 43.31 66.66 -8.30
CA ALA A 148 42.79 65.80 -9.35
C ALA A 148 42.36 64.42 -8.78
N ALA A 149 43.20 63.79 -7.95
CA ALA A 149 42.86 62.52 -7.31
C ALA A 149 41.64 62.63 -6.38
N LEU A 150 41.54 63.70 -5.58
CA LEU A 150 40.37 63.98 -4.74
C LEU A 150 39.10 64.21 -5.55
N PHE A 151 39.19 64.98 -6.64
CA PHE A 151 38.05 65.24 -7.53
C PHE A 151 37.56 63.94 -8.20
N LEU A 152 38.46 63.13 -8.76
CA LEU A 152 38.12 61.85 -9.36
C LEU A 152 37.55 60.87 -8.34
N PHE A 153 38.07 60.85 -7.13
CA PHE A 153 37.53 60.04 -6.05
C PHE A 153 36.10 60.45 -5.68
N ALA A 154 35.83 61.75 -5.54
CA ALA A 154 34.47 62.27 -5.30
C ALA A 154 33.51 61.93 -6.45
N LEU A 155 33.98 62.04 -7.70
CA LEU A 155 33.22 61.65 -8.88
C LEU A 155 32.93 60.13 -8.89
N GLY A 156 33.92 59.30 -8.55
CA GLY A 156 33.76 57.85 -8.42
C GLY A 156 32.73 57.46 -7.36
N LEU A 157 32.73 58.15 -6.20
CA LEU A 157 31.71 57.95 -5.17
C LEU A 157 30.30 58.29 -5.68
N ALA A 158 30.15 59.36 -6.47
CA ALA A 158 28.87 59.73 -7.08
C ALA A 158 28.40 58.69 -8.12
N VAL A 159 29.32 58.15 -8.92
CA VAL A 159 29.04 57.09 -9.91
C VAL A 159 28.64 55.78 -9.24
N ALA A 160 29.20 55.46 -8.07
CA ALA A 160 28.93 54.19 -7.39
C ALA A 160 27.51 54.08 -6.80
N ARG A 161 26.78 55.20 -6.59
CA ARG A 161 25.35 55.28 -6.17
C ARG A 161 24.87 54.23 -5.13
N GLY A 162 25.73 53.85 -4.17
CA GLY A 162 25.41 52.88 -3.10
C GLY A 162 26.31 51.64 -3.05
N ASP A 163 26.97 51.27 -4.16
CA ASP A 163 27.80 50.05 -4.25
C ASP A 163 29.29 50.29 -3.99
N ALA A 164 29.66 51.45 -3.44
CA ALA A 164 31.06 51.87 -3.28
C ALA A 164 31.92 50.83 -2.55
N ALA A 165 31.40 50.27 -1.45
CA ALA A 165 32.10 49.25 -0.66
C ALA A 165 32.21 47.89 -1.37
N ALA A 166 31.25 47.55 -2.23
CA ALA A 166 31.31 46.31 -3.02
C ALA A 166 32.33 46.44 -4.16
N ARG A 167 32.32 47.56 -4.88
CA ARG A 167 33.24 47.83 -5.99
C ARG A 167 34.70 47.90 -5.56
N LEU A 168 34.98 48.56 -4.43
CA LEU A 168 36.31 48.61 -3.84
C LEU A 168 36.81 47.24 -3.37
N ARG A 169 35.96 46.43 -2.72
CA ARG A 169 36.35 45.07 -2.32
C ARG A 169 36.61 44.18 -3.52
N GLN A 170 35.71 44.24 -4.51
CA GLN A 170 35.82 43.43 -5.70
C GLN A 170 37.10 43.78 -6.46
N SER A 171 37.49 45.06 -6.62
CA SER A 171 38.68 45.44 -7.40
C SER A 171 39.96 44.70 -7.00
N PHE A 172 40.10 44.31 -5.73
CA PHE A 172 41.24 43.55 -5.20
C PHE A 172 41.10 42.01 -5.28
N THR A 173 39.92 41.48 -5.62
CA THR A 173 39.68 40.04 -5.78
C THR A 173 39.59 39.68 -7.27
N PRO A 174 40.66 39.16 -7.89
CA PRO A 174 40.58 38.60 -9.24
C PRO A 174 39.73 37.32 -9.22
N ASP A 175 38.59 37.34 -9.91
CA ASP A 175 37.77 36.14 -10.13
C ASP A 175 38.24 35.43 -11.41
N PHE A 176 38.85 34.26 -11.25
CA PHE A 176 39.32 33.42 -12.36
C PHE A 176 38.21 32.54 -12.95
N GLY A 177 36.99 32.55 -12.39
CA GLY A 177 35.94 31.57 -12.68
C GLY A 177 34.70 32.10 -13.40
N ALA A 178 34.50 33.41 -13.52
CA ALA A 178 33.17 33.95 -13.86
C ALA A 178 32.79 34.00 -15.35
N ARG A 179 33.65 33.65 -16.33
CA ARG A 179 33.29 33.79 -17.76
C ARG A 179 33.66 32.64 -18.69
N ALA A 180 33.76 31.42 -18.19
CA ALA A 180 34.07 30.25 -19.02
C ALA A 180 33.03 29.11 -18.92
N ILE A 181 31.73 29.40 -18.90
CA ILE A 181 30.71 28.40 -19.31
C ILE A 181 29.58 29.12 -20.06
N PRO A 182 29.52 29.06 -21.41
CA PRO A 182 28.43 29.61 -22.22
C PRO A 182 27.19 28.70 -22.33
N GLN A 183 27.08 27.61 -21.55
CA GLN A 183 25.92 26.71 -21.57
C GLN A 183 25.43 26.42 -20.14
N PRO A 184 24.12 26.26 -19.92
CA PRO A 184 23.62 25.87 -18.60
C PRO A 184 24.16 24.48 -18.28
N LEU A 185 24.94 24.37 -17.20
CA LEU A 185 25.36 23.09 -16.63
C LEU A 185 24.09 22.32 -16.23
N ALA A 186 23.77 21.25 -16.95
CA ALA A 186 22.65 20.37 -16.59
C ALA A 186 23.16 19.29 -15.62
N LEU A 187 22.66 19.34 -14.39
CA LEU A 187 22.92 18.35 -13.34
C LEU A 187 21.60 17.66 -12.99
N ASP A 188 21.49 16.40 -13.37
CA ASP A 188 20.41 15.52 -12.93
C ASP A 188 20.98 14.48 -11.98
N LEU A 189 20.48 14.50 -10.75
CA LEU A 189 20.89 13.61 -9.68
C LEU A 189 19.65 13.04 -9.02
N TRP A 190 19.50 11.72 -9.11
CA TRP A 190 18.42 11.01 -8.45
C TRP A 190 18.92 9.70 -7.83
N ILE A 191 18.17 9.23 -6.85
CA ILE A 191 18.36 7.93 -6.22
C ILE A 191 17.18 7.08 -6.62
N GLU A 192 17.48 5.90 -7.15
CA GLU A 192 16.52 4.87 -7.54
C GLU A 192 16.50 3.80 -6.43
N PRO A 193 15.44 3.74 -5.61
CA PRO A 193 15.29 2.71 -4.58
C PRO A 193 15.18 1.31 -5.21
N PRO A 194 15.50 0.24 -4.48
CA PRO A 194 15.31 -1.13 -4.97
C PRO A 194 13.84 -1.39 -5.34
N ALA A 195 13.62 -2.16 -6.41
CA ALA A 195 12.28 -2.38 -6.96
C ALA A 195 11.27 -2.95 -5.95
N TYR A 196 11.72 -3.80 -5.03
CA TYR A 196 10.88 -4.39 -3.98
C TYR A 196 10.31 -3.37 -2.99
N THR A 197 10.96 -2.21 -2.83
CA THR A 197 10.50 -1.19 -1.88
C THR A 197 9.28 -0.41 -2.40
N HIS A 198 8.98 -0.51 -3.70
CA HIS A 198 7.93 0.24 -4.40
C HIS A 198 7.99 1.77 -4.17
N GLN A 199 9.14 2.31 -3.77
CA GLN A 199 9.32 3.75 -3.55
C GLN A 199 9.60 4.49 -4.85
N ALA A 200 9.06 5.70 -4.97
CA ALA A 200 9.34 6.58 -6.11
C ALA A 200 10.80 7.08 -6.09
N ASN A 201 11.35 7.37 -7.28
CA ASN A 201 12.69 7.92 -7.42
C ASN A 201 12.85 9.24 -6.67
N ILE A 202 13.94 9.35 -5.91
CA ILE A 202 14.23 10.53 -5.08
C ILE A 202 15.15 11.46 -5.87
N PHE A 203 14.59 12.55 -6.40
CA PHE A 203 15.36 13.57 -7.11
C PHE A 203 16.04 14.52 -6.13
N LEU A 204 17.38 14.57 -6.16
CA LEU A 204 18.21 15.43 -5.30
C LEU A 204 18.50 16.78 -5.95
N SER A 205 18.69 16.79 -7.26
CA SER A 205 18.92 17.98 -8.08
C SER A 205 18.44 17.69 -9.50
N THR A 206 17.81 18.67 -10.13
CA THR A 206 17.44 18.64 -11.55
C THR A 206 17.92 19.92 -12.22
N ALA A 207 18.16 19.89 -13.53
CA ALA A 207 18.58 21.06 -14.30
C ALA A 207 17.70 22.32 -14.09
N GLU A 208 16.41 22.13 -13.76
CA GLU A 208 15.44 23.20 -13.54
C GLU A 208 15.45 23.80 -12.12
N ARG A 209 15.75 23.01 -11.07
CA ARG A 209 15.61 23.46 -9.65
C ARG A 209 16.88 24.09 -9.06
N GLY A 210 17.99 24.05 -9.79
CA GLY A 210 19.28 24.54 -9.31
C GLY A 210 19.88 23.68 -8.19
N ILE A 211 21.18 23.88 -7.92
CA ILE A 211 21.92 23.01 -7.00
C ILE A 211 21.65 23.44 -5.54
N THR A 212 20.96 22.59 -4.77
CA THR A 212 20.62 22.86 -3.36
C THR A 212 21.51 22.06 -2.42
N VAL A 213 22.12 22.74 -1.44
CA VAL A 213 22.84 22.09 -0.33
C VAL A 213 21.82 21.71 0.73
N ARG A 214 21.57 20.40 0.92
CA ARG A 214 20.68 19.90 1.97
C ARG A 214 21.51 19.44 3.17
N ASN A 215 21.29 20.09 4.31
CA ASN A 215 21.96 19.74 5.57
C ASN A 215 21.26 18.60 6.34
N ALA A 216 20.00 18.30 6.05
CA ALA A 216 19.27 17.20 6.69
C ALA A 216 19.66 15.84 6.06
N PRO A 217 19.83 14.78 6.87
CA PRO A 217 20.14 13.45 6.36
C PRO A 217 18.96 12.89 5.57
N LEU A 218 19.20 12.63 4.29
CA LEU A 218 18.26 11.96 3.41
C LEU A 218 18.27 10.47 3.73
N ARG A 219 17.13 9.95 4.18
CA ARG A 219 16.94 8.53 4.46
C ARG A 219 16.61 7.80 3.17
N VAL A 220 17.41 6.79 2.82
CA VAL A 220 17.23 5.96 1.63
C VAL A 220 17.40 4.47 2.01
N PRO A 221 16.65 3.55 1.39
CA PRO A 221 16.87 2.12 1.60
C PRO A 221 18.28 1.71 1.19
N ALA A 222 18.88 0.79 1.95
CA ALA A 222 20.16 0.19 1.58
C ALA A 222 20.03 -0.52 0.21
N GLY A 223 21.08 -0.42 -0.61
CA GLY A 223 21.07 -0.98 -1.97
C GLY A 223 20.41 -0.10 -3.03
N SER A 224 19.93 1.10 -2.68
CA SER A 224 19.49 2.10 -3.66
C SER A 224 20.62 2.50 -4.61
N ILE A 225 20.31 2.73 -5.89
CA ILE A 225 21.30 3.12 -6.90
C ILE A 225 21.28 4.64 -7.06
N LEU A 226 22.42 5.28 -6.79
CA LEU A 226 22.65 6.68 -7.11
C LEU A 226 22.95 6.81 -8.59
N LYS A 227 22.12 7.58 -9.31
CA LYS A 227 22.32 7.92 -10.71
C LYS A 227 22.61 9.40 -10.86
N LEU A 228 23.72 9.70 -11.52
CA LEU A 228 24.20 11.04 -11.77
C LEU A 228 24.41 11.22 -13.27
N ARG A 229 23.83 12.29 -13.83
CA ARG A 229 24.10 12.77 -15.18
C ARG A 229 24.52 14.23 -15.13
N LEU A 230 25.69 14.49 -15.71
CA LEU A 230 26.34 15.79 -15.72
C LEU A 230 26.74 16.13 -17.15
N SER A 231 26.15 17.18 -17.70
CA SER A 231 26.41 17.61 -19.08
C SER A 231 27.11 18.98 -19.13
N GLY A 232 28.07 19.11 -20.04
CA GLY A 232 28.77 20.38 -20.32
C GLY A 232 30.09 20.60 -19.58
N LEU A 233 30.66 19.57 -18.94
CA LEU A 233 31.95 19.66 -18.25
C LEU A 233 33.13 19.31 -19.19
N ARG A 234 34.17 20.16 -19.22
CA ARG A 234 35.41 19.87 -19.99
C ARG A 234 36.33 18.83 -19.34
N PHE A 235 36.17 18.60 -18.05
CA PHE A 235 37.01 17.68 -17.26
C PHE A 235 36.12 16.80 -16.40
N ALA A 236 36.59 15.60 -16.05
CA ALA A 236 35.86 14.67 -15.21
C ALA A 236 35.49 15.30 -13.85
N PRO A 237 34.24 15.15 -13.40
CA PRO A 237 33.81 15.66 -12.09
C PRO A 237 34.45 14.85 -10.96
N ARG A 238 34.72 15.53 -9.83
CA ARG A 238 35.17 14.90 -8.59
C ARG A 238 33.94 14.54 -7.75
N VAL A 239 33.59 13.26 -7.75
CA VAL A 239 32.54 12.71 -6.89
C VAL A 239 33.17 12.04 -5.68
N THR A 240 32.69 12.36 -4.49
CA THR A 240 33.16 11.77 -3.22
C THR A 240 31.96 11.28 -2.44
N TYR A 241 31.95 10.02 -2.02
CA TYR A 241 30.89 9.41 -1.21
C TYR A 241 31.50 8.68 -0.03
N ALA A 242 30.98 8.94 1.18
CA ALA A 242 31.47 8.33 2.41
C ALA A 242 33.01 8.44 2.59
N GLY A 243 33.61 9.53 2.10
CA GLY A 243 35.06 9.76 2.15
C GLY A 243 35.88 9.11 1.02
N GLN A 244 35.28 8.29 0.17
CA GLN A 244 35.94 7.67 -0.99
C GLN A 244 35.67 8.45 -2.28
N LYS A 245 36.70 8.61 -3.12
CA LYS A 245 36.55 9.20 -4.45
C LYS A 245 35.95 8.15 -5.40
N ILE A 246 34.89 8.52 -6.09
CA ILE A 246 34.25 7.68 -7.10
C ILE A 246 34.55 8.30 -8.47
N PRO A 247 35.17 7.55 -9.40
CA PRO A 247 35.37 8.04 -10.76
C PRO A 247 34.02 8.06 -11.51
N ALA A 248 33.71 9.19 -12.15
CA ALA A 248 32.59 9.26 -13.10
C ALA A 248 33.06 8.81 -14.48
N VAL A 249 32.19 8.11 -15.21
CA VAL A 249 32.49 7.59 -16.55
C VAL A 249 32.01 8.60 -17.59
N GLU A 250 32.83 8.88 -18.61
CA GLU A 250 32.42 9.71 -19.74
C GLU A 250 31.53 8.88 -20.67
N ALA A 251 30.25 9.24 -20.77
CA ALA A 251 29.26 8.54 -21.59
C ALA A 251 29.19 9.12 -23.01
N ALA A 252 29.44 10.43 -23.15
CA ALA A 252 29.58 11.15 -24.41
C ALA A 252 30.51 12.36 -24.22
N PRO A 253 31.01 13.02 -25.28
CA PRO A 253 31.94 14.14 -25.13
C PRO A 253 31.35 15.24 -24.23
N ARG A 254 31.98 15.49 -23.08
CA ARG A 254 31.53 16.43 -22.03
C ARG A 254 30.30 15.99 -21.21
N ASP A 255 29.86 14.75 -21.36
CA ASP A 255 28.77 14.16 -20.60
C ASP A 255 29.29 13.01 -19.72
N TYR A 256 29.11 13.16 -18.41
CA TYR A 256 29.55 12.19 -17.42
C TYR A 256 28.35 11.53 -16.76
N ALA A 257 28.39 10.20 -16.67
CA ALA A 257 27.42 9.37 -15.99
C ALA A 257 28.07 8.60 -14.84
N LEU A 258 27.32 8.38 -13.77
CA LEU A 258 27.72 7.52 -12.67
C LEU A 258 26.51 6.79 -12.10
N ASP A 259 26.63 5.47 -12.04
CA ASP A 259 25.71 4.58 -11.35
C ASP A 259 26.46 3.93 -10.18
N ARG A 260 25.98 4.11 -8.94
CA ARG A 260 26.64 3.58 -7.75
C ARG A 260 25.64 3.06 -6.71
N PRO A 261 25.79 1.83 -6.20
CA PRO A 261 24.98 1.35 -5.08
C PRO A 261 25.34 2.07 -3.77
N LEU A 262 24.30 2.45 -3.02
CA LEU A 262 24.40 3.12 -1.72
C LEU A 262 24.24 2.08 -0.60
N GLU A 263 25.37 1.56 -0.10
CA GLU A 263 25.38 0.57 0.98
C GLU A 263 25.58 1.21 2.37
N LYS A 264 26.47 2.21 2.46
CA LYS A 264 26.89 2.82 3.73
C LYS A 264 26.37 4.24 3.86
N SER A 265 25.98 4.64 5.05
CA SER A 265 25.66 6.04 5.34
C SER A 265 26.89 6.93 5.18
N GLY A 266 26.74 8.11 4.59
CA GLY A 266 27.87 8.99 4.33
C GLY A 266 27.51 10.29 3.62
N LYS A 267 28.49 11.20 3.57
CA LYS A 267 28.36 12.47 2.86
C LYS A 267 28.68 12.27 1.37
N LEU A 268 27.75 12.64 0.51
CA LEU A 268 27.94 12.75 -0.94
C LEU A 268 28.34 14.18 -1.27
N VAL A 269 29.47 14.36 -1.94
CA VAL A 269 29.98 15.66 -2.40
C VAL A 269 30.33 15.55 -3.87
N ILE A 270 29.73 16.41 -4.69
CA ILE A 270 29.99 16.50 -6.12
C ILE A 270 30.61 17.86 -6.41
N GLY A 271 31.73 17.87 -7.12
CA GLY A 271 32.42 19.10 -7.52
C GLY A 271 33.11 18.98 -8.87
N SER A 272 33.41 20.12 -9.46
CA SER A 272 34.36 20.28 -10.56
C SER A 272 35.68 20.85 -10.02
N PHE A 273 36.74 20.82 -10.82
CA PHE A 273 38.12 21.18 -10.43
C PHE A 273 38.22 22.54 -9.70
N PHE A 274 37.33 23.49 -10.03
CA PHE A 274 37.32 24.85 -9.48
C PHE A 274 36.16 25.14 -8.50
N ARG A 275 35.20 24.22 -8.31
CA ARG A 275 33.99 24.51 -7.51
C ARG A 275 33.25 23.25 -7.04
N THR A 276 32.81 23.22 -5.78
CA THR A 276 31.83 22.22 -5.30
C THR A 276 30.45 22.55 -5.87
N LEU A 277 29.85 21.60 -6.57
CA LEU A 277 28.52 21.73 -7.17
C LEU A 277 27.46 21.54 -6.10
N GLY A 278 27.48 20.43 -5.35
CA GLY A 278 26.50 20.18 -4.28
C GLY A 278 26.99 19.17 -3.23
N ALA A 279 26.34 19.18 -2.07
CA ALA A 279 26.62 18.27 -0.97
C ALA A 279 25.34 17.79 -0.29
N TRP A 280 25.25 16.49 -0.03
CA TRP A 280 24.10 15.81 0.58
C TRP A 280 24.57 14.85 1.66
N GLN A 281 23.81 14.73 2.75
CA GLN A 281 24.00 13.68 3.75
C GLN A 281 23.05 12.52 3.43
N ILE A 282 23.59 11.32 3.19
CA ILE A 282 22.80 10.13 2.89
C ILE A 282 22.85 9.19 4.10
N ALA A 283 21.68 8.84 4.63
CA ALA A 283 21.48 7.85 5.68
C ALA A 283 20.84 6.61 5.06
N THR A 284 21.58 5.51 4.98
CA THR A 284 21.08 4.22 4.50
C THR A 284 20.34 3.50 5.62
N LEU A 285 19.09 3.10 5.37
CA LEU A 285 18.28 2.29 6.27
C LEU A 285 18.42 0.81 5.84
N PRO A 286 18.91 -0.08 6.72
CA PRO A 286 18.92 -1.52 6.43
C PRO A 286 17.49 -2.05 6.43
N ASP A 287 17.24 -3.00 5.53
CA ASP A 287 15.98 -3.73 5.40
C ASP A 287 15.79 -4.70 6.58
N THR A 288 14.55 -4.84 7.08
CA THR A 288 14.26 -5.71 8.23
C THR A 288 13.70 -7.06 7.79
N PRO A 289 14.13 -8.19 8.38
CA PRO A 289 13.60 -9.50 7.99
C PRO A 289 12.10 -9.63 8.30
N PRO A 290 11.35 -10.42 7.50
CA PRO A 290 9.93 -10.61 7.69
C PRO A 290 9.65 -11.37 8.98
N VAL A 291 8.52 -11.07 9.63
CA VAL A 291 8.05 -11.79 10.82
C VAL A 291 6.82 -12.61 10.46
N VAL A 292 6.87 -13.92 10.72
CA VAL A 292 5.78 -14.85 10.44
C VAL A 292 5.42 -15.70 11.66
N SER A 293 4.12 -15.91 11.88
CA SER A 293 3.59 -16.73 12.97
C SER A 293 2.32 -17.46 12.56
N ILE A 294 2.19 -18.71 13.04
CA ILE A 294 0.95 -19.49 12.91
C ILE A 294 0.06 -19.15 14.10
N VAL A 295 -1.17 -18.70 13.82
CA VAL A 295 -2.18 -18.39 14.85
C VAL A 295 -2.92 -19.65 15.25
N LYS A 296 -3.35 -20.44 14.26
CA LYS A 296 -4.15 -21.64 14.49
C LYS A 296 -4.11 -22.59 13.29
N VAL A 297 -4.05 -23.88 13.56
CA VAL A 297 -4.19 -24.95 12.56
C VAL A 297 -5.40 -25.79 12.96
N GLU A 298 -6.36 -25.93 12.04
CA GLU A 298 -7.60 -26.68 12.29
C GLU A 298 -7.91 -27.61 11.13
N THR A 299 -8.51 -28.75 11.43
CA THR A 299 -9.09 -29.64 10.43
C THR A 299 -10.53 -29.23 10.15
N THR A 300 -10.88 -29.03 8.88
CA THR A 300 -12.24 -28.74 8.46
C THR A 300 -13.08 -30.04 8.41
N PRO A 301 -14.43 -29.95 8.39
CA PRO A 301 -15.30 -31.13 8.26
C PRO A 301 -15.07 -31.95 6.97
N PHE A 302 -14.51 -31.33 5.94
CA PHE A 302 -14.14 -31.99 4.67
C PHE A 302 -12.71 -32.56 4.70
N ALA A 303 -12.13 -32.72 5.89
CA ALA A 303 -10.78 -33.24 6.09
C ALA A 303 -9.68 -32.39 5.42
N ALA A 304 -9.92 -31.10 5.15
CA ALA A 304 -8.89 -30.16 4.72
C ALA A 304 -8.22 -29.48 5.92
N VAL A 305 -6.99 -29.00 5.77
CA VAL A 305 -6.24 -28.28 6.80
C VAL A 305 -6.43 -26.78 6.58
N LYS A 306 -7.11 -26.12 7.52
CA LYS A 306 -7.22 -24.66 7.58
C LYS A 306 -6.11 -24.08 8.43
N ILE A 307 -5.26 -23.27 7.82
CA ILE A 307 -4.11 -22.62 8.47
C ILE A 307 -4.42 -21.14 8.60
N THR A 308 -4.50 -20.65 9.83
CA THR A 308 -4.62 -19.22 10.12
C THR A 308 -3.25 -18.69 10.54
N TYR A 309 -2.75 -17.67 9.85
CA TYR A 309 -1.40 -17.14 10.03
C TYR A 309 -1.38 -15.61 10.00
N LYS A 310 -0.30 -15.06 10.56
CA LYS A 310 0.05 -13.65 10.49
C LYS A 310 1.46 -13.53 9.97
N ALA A 311 1.64 -12.68 8.98
CA ALA A 311 2.95 -12.38 8.44
C ALA A 311 3.03 -10.87 8.16
N ASN A 312 4.13 -10.24 8.55
CA ASN A 312 4.33 -8.81 8.40
C ASN A 312 5.79 -8.49 8.09
N ASP A 313 5.98 -7.48 7.26
CA ASP A 313 7.27 -7.01 6.75
C ASP A 313 7.13 -5.53 6.38
N ASP A 314 8.18 -4.71 6.51
CA ASP A 314 8.13 -3.27 6.24
C ASP A 314 8.08 -2.91 4.76
N HIS A 315 8.57 -3.80 3.89
CA HIS A 315 8.53 -3.66 2.43
C HIS A 315 7.62 -4.69 1.73
N GLY A 316 7.09 -5.66 2.48
CA GLY A 316 6.08 -6.60 2.03
C GLY A 316 6.65 -8.00 1.75
N ILE A 317 5.79 -9.00 1.87
CA ILE A 317 6.16 -10.41 1.67
C ILE A 317 5.90 -10.80 0.22
N THR A 318 6.94 -11.23 -0.46
CA THR A 318 6.88 -11.66 -1.86
C THR A 318 6.35 -13.09 -1.98
N LYS A 319 6.81 -13.98 -1.09
CA LYS A 319 6.46 -15.40 -1.14
C LYS A 319 6.27 -15.97 0.26
N LEU A 320 5.21 -16.74 0.44
CA LEU A 320 4.92 -17.45 1.68
C LEU A 320 4.76 -18.94 1.38
N THR A 321 5.57 -19.77 2.03
CA THR A 321 5.57 -21.22 1.80
C THR A 321 5.23 -21.94 3.09
N ALA A 322 4.20 -22.77 3.07
CA ALA A 322 3.91 -23.70 4.15
C ALA A 322 4.69 -24.99 3.91
N ILE A 323 5.35 -25.50 4.95
CA ILE A 323 6.11 -26.74 4.92
C ILE A 323 5.56 -27.67 6.00
N VAL A 324 5.16 -28.86 5.58
CA VAL A 324 4.63 -29.92 6.44
C VAL A 324 5.60 -31.08 6.47
N GLY A 325 6.23 -31.29 7.62
CA GLY A 325 7.07 -32.45 7.89
C GLY A 325 6.27 -33.60 8.50
N ALA A 326 6.24 -34.74 7.82
CA ALA A 326 5.65 -36.01 8.29
C ALA A 326 6.48 -37.21 7.79
N ASP A 327 6.70 -38.20 8.65
CA ASP A 327 7.47 -39.44 8.33
C ASP A 327 8.79 -39.20 7.57
N GLY A 328 9.58 -38.22 8.03
CA GLY A 328 10.88 -37.87 7.41
C GLY A 328 10.79 -37.23 6.02
N LYS A 329 9.58 -36.92 5.52
CA LYS A 329 9.34 -36.19 4.27
C LYS A 329 8.77 -34.81 4.55
N ALA A 330 9.18 -33.83 3.74
CA ALA A 330 8.65 -32.48 3.76
C ALA A 330 7.79 -32.24 2.52
N TYR A 331 6.56 -31.77 2.74
CA TYR A 331 5.63 -31.35 1.70
C TYR A 331 5.52 -29.82 1.77
N SER A 332 5.69 -29.13 0.65
CA SER A 332 5.59 -27.67 0.62
C SER A 332 4.55 -27.19 -0.38
N PHE A 333 3.84 -26.12 -0.02
CA PHE A 333 2.88 -25.45 -0.89
C PHE A 333 2.92 -23.94 -0.66
N VAL A 334 2.60 -23.18 -1.72
CA VAL A 334 2.63 -21.72 -1.70
C VAL A 334 1.30 -21.22 -1.17
N MET A 335 1.36 -20.39 -0.13
CA MET A 335 0.19 -19.70 0.42
C MET A 335 0.17 -18.23 -0.06
N PRO A 336 -1.01 -17.62 -0.18
CA PRO A 336 -1.10 -16.19 -0.50
C PRO A 336 -0.55 -15.33 0.65
N PRO A 337 0.20 -14.25 0.40
CA PRO A 337 0.58 -13.32 1.46
C PRO A 337 -0.66 -12.54 2.00
N PRO A 338 -0.65 -12.10 3.27
CA PRO A 338 -1.74 -11.28 3.83
C PRO A 338 -1.92 -9.96 3.08
N ALA A 339 -3.17 -9.49 2.95
CA ALA A 339 -3.52 -8.30 2.15
C ALA A 339 -2.97 -6.96 2.69
N ASN A 340 -2.46 -6.92 3.93
CA ASN A 340 -2.02 -5.72 4.64
C ASN A 340 -0.61 -5.85 5.24
N THR A 341 0.36 -6.39 4.49
CA THR A 341 1.78 -6.38 4.88
C THR A 341 2.32 -4.93 4.91
N GLY A 342 3.09 -4.56 5.93
CA GLY A 342 3.73 -3.23 6.06
C GLY A 342 2.96 -2.19 6.87
N LYS A 343 1.79 -2.52 7.42
CA LYS A 343 1.02 -1.62 8.30
C LYS A 343 0.94 -2.20 9.72
N PRO A 344 0.92 -1.35 10.77
CA PRO A 344 0.68 -1.82 12.13
C PRO A 344 -0.69 -2.52 12.20
N GLY A 345 -0.69 -3.80 12.60
CA GLY A 345 -1.91 -4.60 12.72
C GLY A 345 -2.27 -5.43 11.50
N ALA A 346 -1.29 -6.10 10.87
CA ALA A 346 -1.56 -7.09 9.82
C ALA A 346 -2.66 -8.08 10.24
N ASP A 347 -3.73 -8.13 9.43
CA ASP A 347 -4.87 -9.02 9.65
C ASP A 347 -4.44 -10.48 9.57
N ALA A 348 -5.08 -11.34 10.37
CA ALA A 348 -4.88 -12.77 10.24
C ALA A 348 -5.47 -13.23 8.90
N ALA A 349 -4.64 -13.85 8.08
CA ALA A 349 -5.08 -14.53 6.87
C ALA A 349 -5.34 -16.00 7.20
N ALA A 350 -6.25 -16.62 6.45
CA ALA A 350 -6.49 -18.05 6.53
C ALA A 350 -6.48 -18.65 5.13
N ASP A 351 -5.79 -19.77 5.00
CA ASP A 351 -5.78 -20.58 3.78
C ASP A 351 -6.18 -22.02 4.11
N THR A 352 -6.78 -22.72 3.15
CA THR A 352 -7.26 -24.10 3.35
C THR A 352 -6.72 -24.99 2.25
N GLU A 353 -6.00 -26.03 2.65
CA GLU A 353 -5.37 -26.98 1.74
C GLU A 353 -5.87 -28.40 2.03
N ASP A 354 -6.25 -29.15 0.99
CA ASP A 354 -6.60 -30.57 1.13
C ASP A 354 -5.34 -31.43 1.19
N MET A 355 -5.07 -31.99 2.38
CA MET A 355 -3.93 -32.87 2.62
C MET A 355 -4.32 -34.34 2.78
N THR A 356 -5.58 -34.72 2.52
CA THR A 356 -6.07 -36.09 2.72
C THR A 356 -5.41 -37.11 1.80
N ALA A 357 -4.97 -36.67 0.62
CA ALA A 357 -4.24 -37.49 -0.32
C ALA A 357 -2.78 -37.76 0.12
N ASN A 358 -2.29 -37.08 1.17
CA ASN A 358 -0.92 -37.25 1.63
C ASN A 358 -0.66 -38.71 2.07
N PRO A 359 0.47 -39.32 1.70
CA PRO A 359 0.84 -40.65 2.20
C PRO A 359 0.84 -40.79 3.73
N ALA A 360 1.14 -39.71 4.46
CA ALA A 360 1.14 -39.66 5.92
C ALA A 360 -0.20 -39.18 6.52
N ALA A 361 -1.31 -39.24 5.77
CA ALA A 361 -2.63 -38.90 6.28
C ALA A 361 -2.99 -39.78 7.49
N GLY A 362 -3.49 -39.15 8.57
CA GLY A 362 -3.76 -39.80 9.86
C GLY A 362 -2.59 -39.79 10.85
N GLU A 363 -1.40 -39.38 10.43
CA GLU A 363 -0.21 -39.33 11.30
C GLU A 363 0.01 -37.94 11.92
N ARG A 364 0.87 -37.88 12.95
CA ARG A 364 1.32 -36.60 13.51
C ARG A 364 2.32 -35.92 12.58
N ALA A 365 2.01 -34.68 12.21
CA ALA A 365 2.85 -33.84 11.37
C ALA A 365 3.22 -32.53 12.07
N THR A 366 4.29 -31.91 11.58
CA THR A 366 4.73 -30.57 11.99
C THR A 366 4.59 -29.61 10.82
N LEU A 367 3.90 -28.49 11.03
CA LEU A 367 3.73 -27.43 10.05
C LEU A 367 4.56 -26.22 10.48
N TRP A 368 5.37 -25.66 9.60
CA TRP A 368 5.95 -24.33 9.76
C TRP A 368 5.82 -23.54 8.46
N LEU A 369 5.90 -22.23 8.58
CA LEU A 369 5.83 -21.29 7.46
C LEU A 369 7.15 -20.58 7.27
N ASP A 370 7.60 -20.50 6.02
CA ASP A 370 8.73 -19.68 5.57
C ASP A 370 8.20 -18.48 4.79
N ALA A 371 8.56 -17.28 5.25
CA ALA A 371 8.25 -16.02 4.58
C ALA A 371 9.51 -15.44 3.93
N GLU A 372 9.41 -15.07 2.66
CA GLU A 372 10.46 -14.44 1.86
C GLU A 372 10.03 -13.02 1.47
N ASP A 373 10.86 -12.03 1.83
CA ASP A 373 10.67 -10.63 1.45
C ASP A 373 11.23 -10.35 0.04
N GLY A 374 11.21 -9.10 -0.40
CA GLY A 374 11.77 -8.71 -1.69
C GLY A 374 13.29 -8.47 -1.70
N ALA A 375 13.94 -8.42 -0.54
CA ALA A 375 15.39 -8.35 -0.40
C ALA A 375 16.05 -9.75 -0.36
N GLY A 376 15.25 -10.81 -0.23
CA GLY A 376 15.67 -12.21 -0.18
C GLY A 376 15.90 -12.74 1.24
N HIS A 377 15.48 -12.03 2.29
CA HIS A 377 15.51 -12.59 3.64
C HIS A 377 14.41 -13.63 3.80
N ILE A 378 14.77 -14.75 4.43
CA ILE A 378 13.85 -15.84 4.72
C ILE A 378 13.76 -16.00 6.23
N THR A 379 12.53 -15.96 6.75
CA THR A 379 12.25 -16.22 8.17
C THR A 379 11.26 -17.37 8.30
N SER A 380 11.57 -18.31 9.19
CA SER A 380 10.69 -19.42 9.55
C SER A 380 9.90 -19.13 10.82
N SER A 381 8.65 -19.57 10.86
CA SER A 381 7.81 -19.53 12.06
C SER A 381 8.08 -20.71 13.00
N ALA A 382 7.60 -20.60 14.24
CA ALA A 382 7.60 -21.73 15.17
C ALA A 382 6.75 -22.90 14.63
N PRO A 383 7.22 -24.16 14.74
CA PRO A 383 6.49 -25.31 14.23
C PRO A 383 5.22 -25.56 15.06
N ALA A 384 4.11 -25.78 14.36
CA ALA A 384 2.83 -26.20 14.93
C ALA A 384 2.62 -27.69 14.69
N SER A 385 2.44 -28.47 15.76
CA SER A 385 2.11 -29.89 15.65
C SER A 385 0.60 -30.08 15.44
N PHE A 386 0.24 -30.92 14.48
CA PHE A 386 -1.15 -31.30 14.21
C PHE A 386 -1.21 -32.75 13.72
N VAL A 387 -2.40 -33.32 13.64
CA VAL A 387 -2.61 -34.63 13.00
C VAL A 387 -3.08 -34.37 11.59
N LEU A 388 -2.41 -34.97 10.61
CA LEU A 388 -2.83 -34.89 9.22
C LEU A 388 -4.23 -35.50 9.09
N PRO A 389 -5.18 -34.77 8.49
CA PRO A 389 -6.53 -35.29 8.35
C PRO A 389 -6.54 -36.50 7.42
N GLU A 390 -7.24 -37.56 7.84
CA GLU A 390 -7.48 -38.75 7.04
C GLU A 390 -8.91 -38.73 6.52
N ARG A 391 -9.08 -38.94 5.21
CA ARG A 391 -10.42 -39.02 4.62
C ARG A 391 -11.05 -40.36 5.00
N HIS A 392 -12.25 -40.31 5.55
CA HIS A 392 -13.05 -41.50 5.83
C HIS A 392 -13.85 -41.90 4.59
N PHE A 393 -13.69 -43.15 4.14
CA PHE A 393 -14.43 -43.74 3.04
C PHE A 393 -15.62 -44.54 3.58
N THR A 394 -16.78 -44.45 2.94
CA THR A 394 -17.99 -45.21 3.28
C THR A 394 -18.18 -46.42 2.38
N ASN A 395 -17.66 -46.40 1.15
CA ASN A 395 -17.71 -47.55 0.24
C ASN A 395 -16.73 -48.65 0.74
N PRO A 396 -17.21 -49.89 1.02
CA PRO A 396 -16.36 -50.98 1.50
C PRO A 396 -15.20 -51.31 0.56
N LEU A 397 -15.39 -51.17 -0.75
CA LEU A 397 -14.35 -51.42 -1.73
C LEU A 397 -13.30 -50.29 -1.76
N ALA A 398 -13.74 -49.04 -1.60
CA ALA A 398 -12.83 -47.90 -1.49
C ALA A 398 -11.99 -48.00 -0.22
N GLN A 399 -12.58 -48.41 0.91
CA GLN A 399 -11.86 -48.70 2.15
C GLN A 399 -10.77 -49.76 1.95
N ARG A 400 -11.08 -50.89 1.28
CA ARG A 400 -10.10 -51.95 0.97
C ARG A 400 -8.93 -51.42 0.13
N ILE A 401 -9.21 -50.66 -0.93
CA ILE A 401 -8.18 -50.06 -1.79
C ILE A 401 -7.30 -49.04 -1.04
N VAL A 402 -7.88 -48.27 -0.12
CA VAL A 402 -7.14 -47.31 0.71
C VAL A 402 -6.26 -48.01 1.74
N LEU A 403 -6.71 -49.14 2.28
CA LEU A 403 -5.89 -50.01 3.14
C LEU A 403 -4.70 -50.59 2.35
N ASP A 404 -4.93 -51.13 1.17
CA ASP A 404 -3.87 -51.61 0.27
C ASP A 404 -2.84 -50.52 -0.04
N ARG A 405 -3.34 -49.31 -0.35
CA ARG A 405 -2.49 -48.13 -0.54
C ARG A 405 -1.65 -47.85 0.72
N LYS A 406 -2.24 -47.92 1.91
CA LYS A 406 -1.55 -47.68 3.19
C LYS A 406 -0.48 -48.73 3.44
N ILE A 407 -0.78 -50.01 3.21
CA ILE A 407 0.17 -51.12 3.29
C ILE A 407 1.37 -50.85 2.38
N LEU A 408 1.14 -50.48 1.11
CA LEU A 408 2.22 -50.20 0.16
C LEU A 408 3.09 -48.98 0.51
N ILE A 409 2.57 -48.03 1.30
CA ILE A 409 3.31 -46.84 1.76
C ILE A 409 4.20 -47.19 2.94
N HIS A 410 3.66 -47.90 3.94
CA HIS A 410 4.33 -48.16 5.22
C HIS A 410 5.19 -49.43 5.15
N GLU A 411 4.70 -50.47 4.49
CA GLU A 411 5.38 -51.75 4.37
C GLU A 411 6.00 -51.91 2.96
N LYS A 412 7.29 -51.60 2.86
CA LYS A 412 8.06 -51.68 1.59
C LYS A 412 8.57 -53.10 1.29
N SER A 413 7.94 -54.13 1.87
CA SER A 413 8.35 -55.53 1.74
C SER A 413 7.82 -56.14 0.42
N ALA A 414 8.54 -57.13 -0.11
CA ALA A 414 8.06 -57.88 -1.28
C ALA A 414 6.77 -58.65 -0.98
N GLY A 415 6.61 -59.16 0.25
CA GLY A 415 5.42 -59.88 0.70
C GLY A 415 4.16 -59.01 0.74
N ALA A 416 4.26 -57.79 1.27
CA ALA A 416 3.15 -56.82 1.26
C ALA A 416 2.74 -56.45 -0.16
N ARG A 417 3.73 -56.23 -1.04
CA ARG A 417 3.49 -55.93 -2.44
C ARG A 417 2.77 -57.07 -3.17
N GLU A 418 3.19 -58.32 -2.96
CA GLU A 418 2.51 -59.49 -3.52
C GLU A 418 1.09 -59.69 -2.97
N ALA A 419 0.88 -59.43 -1.67
CA ALA A 419 -0.43 -59.49 -1.06
C ALA A 419 -1.40 -58.50 -1.72
N VAL A 420 -0.97 -57.25 -1.91
CA VAL A 420 -1.77 -56.21 -2.58
C VAL A 420 -1.98 -56.52 -4.06
N VAL A 421 -0.99 -57.09 -4.77
CA VAL A 421 -1.20 -57.55 -6.17
C VAL A 421 -2.33 -58.57 -6.25
N ARG A 422 -2.33 -59.57 -5.35
CA ARG A 422 -3.39 -60.58 -5.29
C ARG A 422 -4.74 -59.97 -4.95
N ASP A 423 -4.77 -59.04 -3.99
CA ASP A 423 -5.98 -58.33 -3.57
C ASP A 423 -6.63 -57.56 -4.73
N LEU A 424 -5.84 -56.73 -5.42
CA LEU A 424 -6.30 -55.93 -6.55
C LEU A 424 -6.76 -56.79 -7.74
N ALA A 425 -6.08 -57.91 -8.01
CA ALA A 425 -6.50 -58.87 -9.04
C ALA A 425 -7.81 -59.56 -8.66
N GLU A 426 -7.97 -60.00 -7.41
CA GLU A 426 -9.20 -60.62 -6.91
C GLU A 426 -10.40 -59.66 -7.00
N ILE A 427 -10.20 -58.37 -6.72
CA ILE A 427 -11.23 -57.35 -6.90
C ILE A 427 -11.56 -57.18 -8.39
N ALA A 428 -10.55 -57.11 -9.26
CA ALA A 428 -10.73 -56.92 -10.70
C ALA A 428 -11.52 -58.08 -11.35
N ASP A 429 -11.35 -59.31 -10.86
CA ASP A 429 -12.08 -60.50 -11.34
C ASP A 429 -13.56 -60.54 -10.90
N ARG A 430 -14.02 -59.56 -10.11
CA ARG A 430 -15.42 -59.45 -9.66
C ARG A 430 -16.09 -58.17 -10.18
N PRO A 431 -16.53 -58.12 -11.46
CA PRO A 431 -17.18 -56.95 -12.04
C PRO A 431 -18.38 -56.40 -11.26
N GLN A 432 -19.10 -57.26 -10.55
CA GLN A 432 -20.24 -56.85 -9.71
C GLN A 432 -19.81 -55.96 -8.54
N ALA A 433 -18.59 -56.12 -7.99
CA ALA A 433 -18.11 -55.34 -6.85
C ALA A 433 -17.94 -53.84 -7.15
N TYR A 434 -17.66 -53.51 -8.42
CA TYR A 434 -17.52 -52.13 -8.90
C TYR A 434 -18.53 -51.78 -10.00
N LYS A 435 -19.67 -52.48 -10.02
CA LYS A 435 -20.82 -52.19 -10.90
C LYS A 435 -20.47 -52.19 -12.40
N GLY A 436 -19.45 -52.95 -12.81
CA GLY A 436 -19.02 -53.06 -14.21
C GLY A 436 -18.31 -51.81 -14.76
N ASP A 437 -17.85 -50.88 -13.93
CA ASP A 437 -17.08 -49.72 -14.39
C ASP A 437 -15.75 -50.16 -15.02
N PHE A 438 -15.67 -50.08 -16.36
CA PHE A 438 -14.50 -50.47 -17.13
C PHE A 438 -13.24 -49.68 -16.75
N THR A 439 -13.38 -48.42 -16.33
CA THR A 439 -12.22 -47.63 -15.90
C THR A 439 -11.68 -48.11 -14.57
N VAL A 440 -12.55 -48.52 -13.65
CA VAL A 440 -12.14 -49.12 -12.37
C VAL A 440 -11.42 -50.43 -12.64
N PHE A 441 -11.97 -51.30 -13.49
CA PHE A 441 -11.34 -52.55 -13.91
C PHE A 441 -9.93 -52.32 -14.49
N LEU A 442 -9.80 -51.45 -15.48
CA LEU A 442 -8.50 -51.15 -16.10
C LEU A 442 -7.51 -50.56 -15.08
N SER A 443 -7.98 -49.73 -14.15
CA SER A 443 -7.12 -49.13 -13.12
C SER A 443 -6.61 -50.19 -12.13
N LEU A 444 -7.47 -51.10 -11.68
CA LEU A 444 -7.10 -52.24 -10.83
C LEU A 444 -6.11 -53.17 -11.53
N ALA A 445 -6.44 -53.59 -12.75
CA ALA A 445 -5.59 -54.47 -13.56
C ALA A 445 -4.23 -53.84 -13.85
N SER A 446 -4.20 -52.53 -14.16
CA SER A 446 -2.96 -51.79 -14.38
C SER A 446 -2.15 -51.62 -13.10
N ALA A 447 -2.78 -51.31 -11.96
CA ALA A 447 -2.11 -51.22 -10.67
C ALA A 447 -1.47 -52.57 -10.29
N ALA A 448 -2.23 -53.66 -10.41
CA ALA A 448 -1.77 -55.01 -10.13
C ALA A 448 -0.58 -55.40 -11.05
N HIS A 449 -0.66 -55.14 -12.37
CA HIS A 449 0.44 -55.45 -13.29
C HIS A 449 1.68 -54.60 -13.02
N ARG A 450 1.53 -53.29 -12.74
CA ARG A 450 2.66 -52.42 -12.40
C ARG A 450 3.35 -52.90 -11.12
N LEU A 451 2.57 -53.31 -10.12
CA LEU A 451 3.10 -53.90 -8.89
C LEU A 451 3.62 -55.32 -9.09
N ALA A 452 3.15 -56.11 -10.05
CA ALA A 452 3.69 -57.45 -10.29
C ALA A 452 5.05 -57.40 -11.01
N TYR A 453 5.21 -56.50 -11.98
CA TYR A 453 6.34 -56.54 -12.93
C TYR A 453 7.39 -55.44 -12.76
N ASP A 454 7.17 -54.40 -11.93
CA ASP A 454 8.20 -53.39 -11.69
C ASP A 454 9.36 -53.94 -10.85
N ARG A 455 10.55 -54.06 -11.46
CA ARG A 455 11.74 -54.64 -10.83
C ARG A 455 12.47 -53.69 -9.87
N ARG A 456 12.04 -52.43 -9.75
CA ARG A 456 12.66 -51.44 -8.86
C ARG A 456 12.31 -51.73 -7.40
N ALA A 457 13.27 -51.48 -6.50
CA ALA A 457 13.07 -51.57 -5.06
C ALA A 457 12.09 -50.46 -4.60
N GLY A 458 10.93 -50.85 -4.07
CA GLY A 458 9.89 -49.97 -3.55
C GLY A 458 8.61 -49.91 -4.38
N THR A 459 7.58 -49.29 -3.82
CA THR A 459 6.26 -49.10 -4.46
C THR A 459 6.32 -47.91 -5.43
N PRO A 460 5.90 -48.05 -6.70
CA PRO A 460 5.85 -46.93 -7.63
C PRO A 460 4.90 -45.82 -7.13
N PRO A 461 5.34 -44.55 -7.03
CA PRO A 461 4.47 -43.45 -6.60
C PRO A 461 3.22 -43.29 -7.47
N SER A 462 3.33 -43.63 -8.76
CA SER A 462 2.22 -43.62 -9.70
C SER A 462 1.11 -44.60 -9.33
N VAL A 463 1.44 -45.75 -8.73
CA VAL A 463 0.45 -46.71 -8.25
C VAL A 463 -0.24 -46.19 -6.99
N ILE A 464 0.49 -45.60 -6.05
CA ILE A 464 -0.08 -44.99 -4.83
C ILE A 464 -1.12 -43.91 -5.20
N GLY A 465 -0.80 -43.07 -6.20
CA GLY A 465 -1.73 -42.07 -6.73
C GLY A 465 -2.90 -42.67 -7.50
N LEU A 466 -2.68 -43.77 -8.24
CA LEU A 466 -3.74 -44.48 -8.95
C LEU A 466 -4.76 -45.11 -7.98
N LEU A 467 -4.30 -45.77 -6.91
CA LEU A 467 -5.17 -46.37 -5.89
C LEU A 467 -6.00 -45.31 -5.14
N TRP A 468 -5.42 -44.15 -4.84
CA TRP A 468 -6.17 -43.03 -4.26
C TRP A 468 -7.28 -42.54 -5.20
N ASN A 469 -6.95 -42.28 -6.46
CA ASN A 469 -7.91 -41.87 -7.47
C ASN A 469 -9.03 -42.90 -7.69
N LEU A 470 -8.68 -44.19 -7.60
CA LEU A 470 -9.61 -45.29 -7.71
C LEU A 470 -10.57 -45.33 -6.53
N ALA A 471 -10.07 -45.17 -5.31
CA ALA A 471 -10.88 -45.09 -4.11
C ALA A 471 -11.85 -43.89 -4.17
N LEU A 472 -11.39 -42.71 -4.60
CA LEU A 472 -12.25 -41.53 -4.80
C LEU A 472 -13.34 -41.78 -5.85
N ARG A 473 -13.02 -42.49 -6.94
CA ARG A 473 -14.01 -42.83 -7.98
C ARG A 473 -15.07 -43.79 -7.46
N LEU A 474 -14.68 -44.75 -6.62
CA LEU A 474 -15.60 -45.70 -6.01
C LEU A 474 -16.47 -45.06 -4.93
N GLU A 475 -15.95 -44.05 -4.22
CA GLU A 475 -16.66 -43.34 -3.15
C GLU A 475 -17.72 -42.37 -3.71
N ASP A 476 -17.34 -41.48 -4.64
CA ASP A 476 -18.21 -40.39 -5.10
C ASP A 476 -18.57 -40.45 -6.59
N GLY A 477 -18.34 -41.59 -7.26
CA GLY A 477 -18.60 -41.72 -8.71
C GLY A 477 -17.73 -40.82 -9.60
N GLY A 478 -16.65 -40.24 -9.04
CA GLY A 478 -15.81 -39.24 -9.71
C GLY A 478 -16.23 -37.78 -9.50
N LEU A 479 -17.20 -37.51 -8.60
CA LEU A 479 -17.67 -36.15 -8.29
C LEU A 479 -16.55 -35.25 -7.75
N THR A 480 -15.69 -35.77 -6.86
CA THR A 480 -14.52 -35.05 -6.33
C THR A 480 -13.63 -34.54 -7.48
N ARG A 481 -13.28 -35.41 -8.44
CA ARG A 481 -12.46 -35.00 -9.60
C ARG A 481 -13.13 -33.94 -10.47
N ALA A 482 -14.44 -34.06 -10.67
CA ALA A 482 -15.19 -33.09 -11.47
C ALA A 482 -15.27 -31.72 -10.76
N ARG A 483 -15.34 -31.71 -9.42
CA ARG A 483 -15.23 -30.50 -8.60
C ARG A 483 -13.83 -29.87 -8.72
N ASP A 484 -12.77 -30.65 -8.52
CA ASP A 484 -11.39 -30.15 -8.59
C ASP A 484 -11.07 -29.55 -9.97
N ALA A 485 -11.57 -30.18 -11.04
CA ALA A 485 -11.44 -29.67 -12.40
C ALA A 485 -12.13 -28.31 -12.58
N LEU A 486 -13.32 -28.13 -11.99
CA LEU A 486 -14.06 -26.86 -12.02
C LEU A 486 -13.34 -25.79 -11.19
N GLU A 487 -12.87 -26.12 -9.99
CA GLU A 487 -12.11 -25.20 -9.15
C GLU A 487 -10.82 -24.74 -9.83
N SER A 488 -10.05 -25.68 -10.39
CA SER A 488 -8.83 -25.36 -11.15
C SER A 488 -9.12 -24.45 -12.34
N ALA A 489 -10.21 -24.70 -13.07
CA ALA A 489 -10.61 -23.85 -14.19
C ALA A 489 -10.99 -22.42 -13.73
N LEU A 490 -11.74 -22.28 -12.62
CA LEU A 490 -12.07 -20.98 -12.03
C LEU A 490 -10.83 -20.23 -11.55
N GLN A 491 -9.86 -20.93 -10.97
CA GLN A 491 -8.61 -20.34 -10.49
C GLN A 491 -7.72 -19.84 -11.64
N LYS A 492 -7.59 -20.62 -12.72
CA LYS A 492 -6.88 -20.21 -13.94
C LYS A 492 -7.51 -18.97 -14.57
N LEU A 493 -8.85 -18.94 -14.66
CA LEU A 493 -9.58 -17.78 -15.13
C LEU A 493 -9.28 -16.55 -14.27
N ARG A 494 -9.29 -16.67 -12.93
CA ARG A 494 -8.98 -15.57 -12.01
C ARG A 494 -7.55 -15.05 -12.18
N GLN A 495 -6.58 -15.94 -12.34
CA GLN A 495 -5.18 -15.56 -12.57
C GLN A 495 -5.04 -14.77 -13.88
N ALA A 496 -5.63 -15.26 -14.97
CA ALA A 496 -5.59 -14.58 -16.26
C ALA A 496 -6.30 -13.22 -16.26
N ILE A 497 -7.36 -13.04 -15.48
CA ILE A 497 -8.00 -11.72 -15.31
C ILE A 497 -7.09 -10.75 -14.55
N THR A 498 -6.27 -11.25 -13.63
CA THR A 498 -5.37 -10.44 -12.80
C THR A 498 -4.13 -10.00 -13.57
N ASP A 499 -3.59 -10.88 -14.42
CA ASP A 499 -2.50 -10.58 -15.33
C ASP A 499 -3.04 -9.71 -16.49
N LYS A 500 -2.87 -8.39 -16.39
CA LYS A 500 -3.35 -7.37 -17.36
C LYS A 500 -2.92 -7.58 -18.84
N THR A 501 -2.14 -8.62 -19.12
CA THR A 501 -1.60 -9.02 -20.44
C THR A 501 -2.34 -10.18 -21.09
N ALA A 502 -3.34 -10.79 -20.43
CA ALA A 502 -4.08 -11.91 -21.01
C ALA A 502 -4.88 -11.46 -22.24
N SER A 503 -4.70 -12.17 -23.37
CA SER A 503 -5.40 -11.86 -24.60
C SER A 503 -6.88 -12.27 -24.51
N LYS A 504 -7.75 -11.57 -25.27
CA LYS A 504 -9.18 -11.91 -25.36
C LYS A 504 -9.42 -13.37 -25.80
N ALA A 505 -8.54 -13.92 -26.64
CA ALA A 505 -8.59 -15.32 -27.07
C ALA A 505 -8.30 -16.30 -25.93
N GLN A 506 -7.30 -16.02 -25.09
CA GLN A 506 -6.97 -16.85 -23.92
C GLN A 506 -8.10 -16.83 -22.87
N LEU A 507 -8.73 -15.67 -22.65
CA LEU A 507 -9.89 -15.59 -21.75
C LEU A 507 -11.08 -16.38 -22.29
N GLN A 508 -11.30 -16.40 -23.61
CA GLN A 508 -12.35 -17.22 -24.23
C GLN A 508 -12.09 -18.73 -24.08
N GLU A 509 -10.84 -19.15 -24.23
CA GLU A 509 -10.42 -20.54 -24.00
C GLU A 509 -10.70 -20.97 -22.55
N MET A 510 -10.28 -20.17 -21.57
CA MET A 510 -10.50 -20.46 -20.15
C MET A 510 -11.98 -20.45 -19.76
N LEU A 511 -12.81 -19.59 -20.35
CA LEU A 511 -14.27 -19.65 -20.19
C LEU A 511 -14.84 -20.94 -20.80
N GLY A 512 -14.25 -21.42 -21.89
CA GLY A 512 -14.54 -22.72 -22.48
C GLY A 512 -14.27 -23.87 -21.50
N ASP A 513 -13.12 -23.84 -20.82
CA ASP A 513 -12.72 -24.82 -19.81
C ASP A 513 -13.66 -24.82 -18.61
N VAL A 514 -14.01 -23.64 -18.08
CA VAL A 514 -14.97 -23.50 -16.97
C VAL A 514 -16.33 -24.08 -17.36
N ARG A 515 -16.82 -23.78 -18.58
CA ARG A 515 -18.08 -24.33 -19.09
C ARG A 515 -18.04 -25.86 -19.19
N GLN A 516 -16.92 -26.43 -19.65
CA GLN A 516 -16.76 -27.88 -19.75
C GLN A 516 -16.72 -28.54 -18.38
N ALA A 517 -15.90 -28.02 -17.47
CA ALA A 517 -15.76 -28.55 -16.12
C ALA A 517 -17.09 -28.46 -15.33
N MET A 518 -17.84 -27.36 -15.48
CA MET A 518 -19.14 -27.19 -14.83
C MET A 518 -20.19 -28.18 -15.34
N ARG A 519 -20.24 -28.42 -16.66
CA ARG A 519 -21.13 -29.45 -17.24
C ARG A 519 -20.77 -30.84 -16.75
N GLN A 520 -19.47 -31.15 -16.68
CA GLN A 520 -19.02 -32.44 -16.18
C GLN A 520 -19.39 -32.62 -14.70
N TYR A 521 -19.14 -31.61 -13.87
CA TYR A 521 -19.52 -31.61 -12.45
C TYR A 521 -21.03 -31.84 -12.25
N LEU A 522 -21.88 -31.08 -12.94
CA LEU A 522 -23.34 -31.22 -12.82
C LEU A 522 -23.85 -32.57 -13.34
N THR A 523 -23.24 -33.11 -14.40
CA THR A 523 -23.59 -34.43 -14.94
C THR A 523 -23.23 -35.53 -13.95
N THR A 524 -22.03 -35.48 -13.35
CA THR A 524 -21.61 -36.43 -12.33
C THR A 524 -22.44 -36.30 -11.05
N LEU A 525 -22.73 -35.07 -10.62
CA LEU A 525 -23.62 -34.80 -9.49
C LEU A 525 -25.02 -35.37 -9.72
N ALA A 526 -25.58 -35.18 -10.92
CA ALA A 526 -26.88 -35.73 -11.30
C ALA A 526 -26.89 -37.27 -11.23
N GLY A 527 -25.84 -37.90 -11.75
CA GLY A 527 -25.67 -39.36 -11.71
C GLY A 527 -25.58 -39.88 -10.27
N GLU A 528 -24.77 -39.23 -9.43
CA GLU A 528 -24.59 -39.60 -8.02
C GLU A 528 -25.88 -39.42 -7.21
N LEU A 529 -26.61 -38.33 -7.42
CA LEU A 529 -27.90 -38.09 -6.78
C LEU A 529 -28.93 -39.14 -7.20
N ALA A 530 -29.06 -39.42 -8.50
CA ALA A 530 -29.97 -40.45 -9.00
C ALA A 530 -29.63 -41.84 -8.43
N GLN A 531 -28.34 -42.13 -8.28
CA GLN A 531 -27.86 -43.39 -7.70
C GLN A 531 -28.16 -43.49 -6.20
N LYS A 532 -27.84 -42.46 -5.41
CA LYS A 532 -28.16 -42.43 -3.97
C LYS A 532 -29.67 -42.55 -3.70
N LEU A 533 -30.50 -41.96 -4.56
CA LEU A 533 -31.96 -42.07 -4.48
C LEU A 533 -32.47 -43.48 -4.79
N SER A 534 -31.88 -44.16 -5.78
CA SER A 534 -32.27 -45.54 -6.15
C SER A 534 -31.81 -46.60 -5.14
N GLN A 535 -30.77 -46.33 -4.35
CA GLN A 535 -30.26 -47.24 -3.31
C GLN A 535 -30.95 -47.08 -1.94
N GLY A 536 -31.93 -46.18 -1.81
CA GLY A 536 -32.58 -45.88 -0.53
C GLY A 536 -31.65 -45.23 0.51
N GLN A 537 -30.41 -44.93 0.12
CA GLN A 537 -29.43 -44.16 0.88
C GLN A 537 -29.48 -42.69 0.42
N GLY A 538 -30.65 -42.09 0.59
CA GLY A 538 -30.97 -40.74 0.13
C GLY A 538 -32.37 -40.33 0.56
N ALA A 539 -32.66 -39.03 0.56
CA ALA A 539 -33.91 -38.44 1.03
C ALA A 539 -35.15 -39.19 0.49
N PRO A 540 -36.07 -39.70 1.34
CA PRO A 540 -37.20 -40.55 0.92
C PRO A 540 -38.23 -39.92 -0.04
N HIS A 541 -38.07 -38.65 -0.42
CA HIS A 541 -39.05 -37.89 -1.21
C HIS A 541 -38.47 -37.05 -2.36
N LEU A 542 -37.18 -37.17 -2.68
CA LEU A 542 -36.66 -36.63 -3.94
C LEU A 542 -37.02 -37.63 -5.05
N SER A 543 -38.10 -37.35 -5.80
CA SER A 543 -38.33 -38.12 -7.01
C SER A 543 -37.19 -37.85 -8.01
N PRO A 544 -36.74 -38.86 -8.77
CA PRO A 544 -35.74 -38.67 -9.83
C PRO A 544 -36.08 -37.52 -10.79
N GLU A 545 -37.38 -37.29 -10.99
CA GLU A 545 -37.92 -36.21 -11.81
C GLU A 545 -37.70 -34.81 -11.21
N LEU A 546 -37.80 -34.67 -9.88
CA LEU A 546 -37.62 -33.39 -9.18
C LEU A 546 -36.14 -33.03 -9.05
N ALA A 547 -35.26 -34.03 -8.85
CA ALA A 547 -33.81 -33.87 -8.92
C ALA A 547 -33.35 -33.43 -10.32
N ALA A 548 -33.90 -34.08 -11.37
CA ALA A 548 -33.64 -33.69 -12.76
C ALA A 548 -34.13 -32.27 -13.05
N ARG A 549 -35.32 -31.87 -12.58
CA ARG A 549 -35.86 -30.51 -12.75
C ARG A 549 -35.05 -29.44 -12.00
N LEU A 550 -34.57 -29.72 -10.78
CA LEU A 550 -33.72 -28.80 -10.02
C LEU A 550 -32.39 -28.51 -10.73
N LEU A 551 -31.79 -29.54 -11.33
CA LEU A 551 -30.54 -29.41 -12.08
C LEU A 551 -30.75 -28.83 -13.49
N GLN A 552 -31.91 -29.07 -14.12
CA GLN A 552 -32.31 -28.41 -15.37
C GLN A 552 -32.55 -26.90 -15.20
N ASN A 553 -32.96 -26.47 -13.99
CA ASN A 553 -33.20 -25.05 -13.68
C ASN A 553 -31.90 -24.27 -13.40
N ILE A 554 -30.77 -24.95 -13.15
CA ILE A 554 -29.45 -24.30 -13.12
C ILE A 554 -29.01 -24.14 -14.58
N ASP A 555 -29.37 -22.99 -15.16
CA ASP A 555 -29.06 -22.69 -16.56
C ASP A 555 -27.58 -22.30 -16.71
N VAL A 556 -26.73 -23.34 -16.82
CA VAL A 556 -25.28 -23.25 -17.07
C VAL A 556 -24.98 -22.33 -18.24
N SER A 557 -25.81 -22.41 -19.28
CA SER A 557 -25.65 -21.61 -20.49
C SER A 557 -25.81 -20.13 -20.19
N ARG A 558 -26.73 -19.77 -19.30
CA ARG A 558 -26.98 -18.38 -18.89
C ARG A 558 -25.83 -17.81 -18.05
N LEU A 559 -25.34 -18.54 -17.06
CA LEU A 559 -24.20 -18.11 -16.24
C LEU A 559 -22.93 -17.92 -17.10
N VAL A 560 -22.71 -18.81 -18.05
CA VAL A 560 -21.58 -18.70 -18.99
C VAL A 560 -21.76 -17.54 -19.96
N ALA A 561 -22.98 -17.33 -20.49
CA ALA A 561 -23.27 -16.19 -21.35
C ALA A 561 -23.07 -14.85 -20.63
N GLU A 562 -23.42 -14.78 -19.34
CA GLU A 562 -23.17 -13.61 -18.50
C GLU A 562 -21.68 -13.37 -18.29
N MET A 563 -20.89 -14.41 -17.99
CA MET A 563 -19.42 -14.30 -17.94
C MET A 563 -18.82 -13.87 -19.30
N GLN A 564 -19.32 -14.38 -20.42
CA GLN A 564 -18.90 -13.97 -21.75
C GLN A 564 -19.24 -12.50 -22.04
N ALA A 565 -20.43 -12.04 -21.64
CA ALA A 565 -20.82 -10.65 -21.76
C ALA A 565 -19.92 -9.74 -20.91
N LEU A 566 -19.62 -10.12 -19.66
CA LEU A 566 -18.72 -9.38 -18.78
C LEU A 566 -17.29 -9.31 -19.33
N THR A 567 -16.84 -10.36 -20.00
CA THR A 567 -15.52 -10.42 -20.68
C THR A 567 -15.49 -9.51 -21.90
N ASN A 568 -16.56 -9.52 -22.70
CA ASN A 568 -16.69 -8.62 -23.84
C ASN A 568 -16.82 -7.14 -23.43
N ALA A 569 -17.44 -6.88 -22.28
CA ALA A 569 -17.57 -5.56 -21.67
C ALA A 569 -16.30 -5.09 -20.93
N GLY A 570 -15.23 -5.90 -20.87
CA GLY A 570 -13.98 -5.54 -20.19
C GLY A 570 -14.09 -5.45 -18.66
N SER A 571 -15.15 -6.01 -18.06
CA SER A 571 -15.44 -5.91 -16.63
C SER A 571 -14.72 -7.00 -15.80
N ALA A 572 -13.39 -6.88 -15.71
CA ALA A 572 -12.52 -7.79 -14.96
C ALA A 572 -12.98 -7.99 -13.49
N GLU A 573 -13.37 -6.93 -12.81
CA GLU A 573 -13.80 -6.97 -11.41
C GLU A 573 -15.12 -7.76 -11.21
N ALA A 574 -16.06 -7.65 -12.16
CA ALA A 574 -17.32 -8.38 -12.12
C ALA A 574 -17.11 -9.88 -12.33
N LEU A 575 -16.22 -10.26 -13.26
CA LEU A 575 -15.80 -11.65 -13.46
C LEU A 575 -15.12 -12.25 -12.23
N GLN A 576 -14.23 -11.50 -11.58
CA GLN A 576 -13.58 -11.94 -10.34
C GLN A 576 -14.60 -12.19 -9.22
N LYS A 577 -15.58 -11.29 -9.04
CA LYS A 577 -16.66 -11.48 -8.07
C LYS A 577 -17.50 -12.70 -8.36
N MET A 578 -17.83 -12.93 -9.64
CA MET A 578 -18.63 -14.09 -10.05
C MET A 578 -17.88 -15.41 -9.88
N ALA A 579 -16.59 -15.45 -10.23
CA ALA A 579 -15.73 -16.61 -10.01
C ALA A 579 -15.59 -16.93 -8.51
N ALA A 580 -15.41 -15.90 -7.66
CA ALA A 580 -15.36 -16.07 -6.21
C ALA A 580 -16.71 -16.54 -5.63
N MET A 581 -17.84 -16.01 -6.14
CA MET A 581 -19.16 -16.49 -5.76
C MET A 581 -19.36 -17.96 -6.11
N LEU A 582 -18.97 -18.38 -7.32
CA LEU A 582 -19.04 -19.78 -7.75
C LEU A 582 -18.17 -20.68 -6.87
N LYS A 583 -16.93 -20.27 -6.58
CA LYS A 583 -16.07 -20.99 -5.64
C LYS A 583 -16.71 -21.13 -4.26
N ASN A 584 -17.21 -20.03 -3.69
CA ASN A 584 -17.87 -20.06 -2.39
C ASN A 584 -19.12 -20.96 -2.38
N THR A 585 -19.89 -20.99 -3.49
CA THR A 585 -21.01 -21.92 -3.61
C THR A 585 -20.56 -23.37 -3.69
N LEU A 586 -19.44 -23.68 -4.38
CA LEU A 586 -18.87 -25.02 -4.43
C LEU A 586 -18.36 -25.47 -3.04
N ASP A 587 -17.74 -24.55 -2.30
CA ASP A 587 -17.20 -24.83 -0.96
C ASP A 587 -18.29 -24.99 0.10
N GLY A 588 -19.41 -24.28 -0.05
CA GLY A 588 -20.56 -24.36 0.83
C GLY A 588 -21.58 -25.46 0.51
N PHE A 589 -21.47 -26.13 -0.64
CA PHE A 589 -22.46 -27.12 -1.06
C PHE A 589 -22.22 -28.48 -0.40
N ASP A 590 -22.99 -28.77 0.65
CA ASP A 590 -23.08 -30.09 1.28
C ASP A 590 -24.45 -30.74 1.00
N ILE A 591 -24.42 -31.90 0.33
CA ILE A 591 -25.59 -32.72 -0.01
C ILE A 591 -26.32 -33.19 1.27
N ASN A 592 -25.59 -33.43 2.36
CA ASN A 592 -26.17 -33.86 3.63
C ASN A 592 -26.88 -32.71 4.34
N ALA A 593 -26.29 -31.53 4.35
CA ALA A 593 -26.93 -30.32 4.88
C ALA A 593 -28.20 -29.96 4.09
N PHE A 594 -28.16 -30.08 2.77
CA PHE A 594 -29.32 -29.87 1.89
C PHE A 594 -30.46 -30.87 2.18
N SER A 595 -30.13 -32.16 2.35
CA SER A 595 -31.08 -33.20 2.75
C SER A 595 -31.77 -32.89 4.09
N GLN A 596 -31.04 -32.33 5.05
CA GLN A 596 -31.58 -31.96 6.37
C GLN A 596 -32.55 -30.77 6.29
N ILE A 597 -32.23 -29.73 5.51
CA ILE A 597 -33.13 -28.59 5.26
C ILE A 597 -34.42 -29.05 4.58
N GLN A 598 -34.35 -30.01 3.65
CA GLN A 598 -35.51 -30.55 2.97
C GLN A 598 -36.38 -31.43 3.88
N LYS A 599 -35.79 -32.24 4.77
CA LYS A 599 -36.53 -33.01 5.77
C LYS A 599 -37.34 -32.08 6.69
N GLN A 600 -36.76 -30.95 7.06
CA GLN A 600 -37.43 -29.91 7.84
C GLN A 600 -38.59 -29.25 7.04
N GLN A 601 -38.40 -29.05 5.74
CA GLN A 601 -39.45 -28.53 4.84
C GLN A 601 -40.64 -29.50 4.69
N ALA A 602 -40.39 -30.79 4.49
CA ALA A 602 -41.44 -31.80 4.35
C ALA A 602 -42.30 -31.92 5.62
N GLN A 603 -41.66 -31.88 6.79
CA GLN A 603 -42.35 -31.87 8.08
C GLN A 603 -43.16 -30.59 8.29
N ALA A 604 -42.65 -29.43 7.86
CA ALA A 604 -43.39 -28.17 7.92
C ALA A 604 -44.63 -28.16 7.01
N MET A 605 -44.54 -28.75 5.80
CA MET A 605 -45.68 -28.88 4.88
C MET A 605 -46.77 -29.81 5.41
N ALA A 606 -46.39 -30.96 5.98
CA ALA A 606 -47.34 -31.88 6.62
C ALA A 606 -48.06 -31.23 7.80
N ALA A 607 -47.35 -30.39 8.58
CA ALA A 607 -47.95 -29.65 9.68
C ALA A 607 -48.95 -28.58 9.19
N LEU A 608 -48.66 -27.88 8.08
CA LEU A 608 -49.58 -26.94 7.45
C LEU A 608 -50.86 -27.62 6.95
N GLN A 609 -50.73 -28.79 6.30
CA GLN A 609 -51.88 -29.61 5.90
C GLN A 609 -52.73 -30.01 7.12
N SER A 610 -52.09 -30.43 8.21
CA SER A 610 -52.80 -30.75 9.46
C SER A 610 -53.54 -29.54 10.05
N LEU A 611 -52.98 -28.32 9.97
CA LEU A 611 -53.67 -27.11 10.41
C LEU A 611 -54.86 -26.76 9.51
N GLN A 612 -54.75 -26.97 8.19
CA GLN A 612 -55.87 -26.80 7.25
C GLN A 612 -57.03 -27.76 7.59
N ASP A 613 -56.71 -29.03 7.84
CA ASP A 613 -57.71 -30.02 8.26
C ASP A 613 -58.40 -29.64 9.57
N ILE A 614 -57.66 -29.08 10.52
CA ILE A 614 -58.19 -28.60 11.80
C ILE A 614 -59.15 -27.42 11.59
N VAL A 615 -58.79 -26.45 10.74
CA VAL A 615 -59.66 -25.32 10.37
C VAL A 615 -60.96 -25.84 9.75
N HIS A 616 -60.87 -26.76 8.79
CA HIS A 616 -62.04 -27.35 8.13
C HIS A 616 -62.94 -28.10 9.13
N ARG A 617 -62.37 -28.99 9.95
CA ARG A 617 -63.13 -29.74 10.97
C ARG A 617 -63.77 -28.83 12.00
N GLN A 618 -63.09 -27.74 12.37
CA GLN A 618 -63.63 -26.77 13.33
C GLN A 618 -64.79 -25.98 12.71
N GLN A 619 -64.74 -25.68 11.41
CA GLN A 619 -65.81 -24.99 10.71
C GLN A 619 -67.06 -25.88 10.56
N GLU A 620 -66.87 -27.15 10.20
CA GLU A 620 -67.96 -28.14 10.20
C GLU A 620 -68.56 -28.38 11.60
N LEU A 621 -67.73 -28.33 12.65
CA LEU A 621 -68.19 -28.46 14.02
C LEU A 621 -68.99 -27.23 14.46
N TYR A 622 -68.53 -26.03 14.12
CA TYR A 622 -69.25 -24.78 14.37
C TYR A 622 -70.64 -24.79 13.72
N ASP A 623 -70.73 -25.23 12.47
CA ASP A 623 -72.00 -25.32 11.74
C ASP A 623 -72.95 -26.36 12.35
N ARG A 624 -72.42 -27.48 12.85
CA ARG A 624 -73.20 -28.50 13.59
C ARG A 624 -73.68 -27.97 14.94
N THR A 625 -72.80 -27.33 15.72
CA THR A 625 -73.15 -26.70 16.99
C THR A 625 -74.19 -25.61 16.82
N ASN A 626 -74.18 -24.91 15.68
CA ASN A 626 -75.20 -23.93 15.34
C ASN A 626 -76.54 -24.57 14.91
N LYS A 627 -76.61 -25.88 14.67
CA LYS A 627 -77.84 -26.61 14.33
C LYS A 627 -78.33 -27.52 15.47
N ALA A 628 -77.52 -27.77 16.50
CA ALA A 628 -77.85 -28.66 17.61
C ALA A 628 -78.92 -28.12 18.57
N ALA A 629 -80.13 -28.69 18.56
CA ALA A 629 -81.25 -28.24 19.39
C ALA A 629 -81.35 -28.91 20.78
N HIS A 630 -80.71 -30.06 21.00
CA HIS A 630 -80.86 -30.88 22.21
C HIS A 630 -79.53 -31.13 22.94
N GLU A 631 -79.59 -31.34 24.26
CA GLU A 631 -78.42 -31.50 25.14
C GLU A 631 -77.53 -32.70 24.76
N THR A 632 -78.12 -33.80 24.30
CA THR A 632 -77.39 -34.98 23.80
C THR A 632 -76.56 -34.67 22.55
N ALA A 633 -77.03 -33.80 21.66
CA ALA A 633 -76.26 -33.35 20.49
C ALA A 633 -75.05 -32.50 20.91
N LEU A 634 -75.22 -31.60 21.90
CA LEU A 634 -74.12 -30.78 22.45
C LEU A 634 -73.04 -31.62 23.14
N ARG A 635 -73.41 -32.74 23.78
CA ARG A 635 -72.43 -33.70 24.35
C ARG A 635 -71.59 -34.38 23.27
N ASN A 636 -72.18 -34.78 22.15
CA ASN A 636 -71.45 -35.37 21.03
C ASN A 636 -70.48 -34.36 20.38
N GLU A 637 -70.91 -33.11 20.26
CA GLU A 637 -70.07 -32.02 19.76
C GLU A 637 -68.91 -31.68 20.70
N ARG A 638 -69.10 -31.81 22.02
CA ARG A 638 -68.00 -31.68 22.99
C ARG A 638 -66.88 -32.69 22.70
N HIS A 639 -67.22 -33.93 22.37
CA HIS A 639 -66.22 -34.94 22.03
C HIS A 639 -65.44 -34.57 20.75
N ALA A 640 -66.15 -34.10 19.72
CA ALA A 640 -65.51 -33.58 18.51
C ALA A 640 -64.63 -32.34 18.80
N GLN A 641 -65.09 -31.44 19.68
CA GLN A 641 -64.36 -30.23 20.07
C GLN A 641 -63.04 -30.55 20.78
N VAL A 642 -63.06 -31.54 21.68
CA VAL A 642 -61.88 -32.03 22.39
C VAL A 642 -60.89 -32.67 21.41
N ALA A 643 -61.38 -33.46 20.45
CA ALA A 643 -60.55 -34.07 19.42
C ALA A 643 -59.82 -33.02 18.56
N ILE A 644 -60.50 -31.94 18.15
CA ILE A 644 -59.89 -30.85 17.38
C ILE A 644 -58.83 -30.10 18.20
N ARG A 645 -59.11 -29.81 19.48
CA ARG A 645 -58.14 -29.21 20.40
C ARG A 645 -56.87 -30.07 20.52
N ASP A 646 -57.05 -31.38 20.64
CA ASP A 646 -55.93 -32.31 20.81
C ASP A 646 -55.13 -32.49 19.51
N ALA A 647 -55.80 -32.52 18.35
CA ALA A 647 -55.16 -32.47 17.05
C ALA A 647 -54.32 -31.19 16.87
N LEU A 648 -54.84 -30.02 17.26
CA LEU A 648 -54.10 -28.76 17.25
C LEU A 648 -52.87 -28.81 18.16
N GLY A 649 -52.99 -29.41 19.34
CA GLY A 649 -51.84 -29.61 20.24
C GLY A 649 -50.74 -30.46 19.64
N LYS A 650 -51.11 -31.56 18.99
CA LYS A 650 -50.16 -32.46 18.30
C LYS A 650 -49.47 -31.75 17.14
N SER A 651 -50.23 -31.01 16.32
CA SER A 651 -49.67 -30.22 15.21
C SER A 651 -48.71 -29.13 15.70
N MET A 652 -49.07 -28.42 16.78
CA MET A 652 -48.18 -27.44 17.42
C MET A 652 -46.88 -28.06 17.96
N ALA A 653 -46.95 -29.24 18.59
CA ALA A 653 -45.77 -29.95 19.08
C ALA A 653 -44.87 -30.43 17.93
N GLN A 654 -45.45 -30.90 16.82
CA GLN A 654 -44.71 -31.29 15.62
C GLN A 654 -44.01 -30.09 14.96
N MET A 655 -44.69 -28.93 14.89
CA MET A 655 -44.08 -27.70 14.37
C MET A 655 -42.93 -27.20 15.25
N ALA A 656 -43.08 -27.26 16.58
CA ALA A 656 -41.99 -26.92 17.51
C ALA A 656 -40.79 -27.86 17.36
N ALA A 657 -41.03 -29.17 17.22
CA ALA A 657 -39.98 -30.16 16.96
C ALA A 657 -39.28 -29.95 15.60
N ALA A 658 -40.00 -29.44 14.60
CA ALA A 658 -39.46 -29.06 13.30
C ALA A 658 -38.80 -27.66 13.28
N GLY A 659 -38.66 -26.99 14.44
CA GLY A 659 -38.03 -25.67 14.54
C GLY A 659 -38.85 -24.52 13.91
N VAL A 660 -40.15 -24.73 13.68
CA VAL A 660 -41.05 -23.71 13.12
C VAL A 660 -41.54 -22.78 14.24
N PRO A 661 -41.34 -21.46 14.15
CA PRO A 661 -41.75 -20.53 15.19
C PRO A 661 -43.28 -20.41 15.28
N LEU A 662 -43.85 -20.95 16.37
CA LEU A 662 -45.29 -20.95 16.65
C LEU A 662 -45.84 -19.52 16.86
N PRO A 663 -46.85 -19.06 16.10
CA PRO A 663 -47.54 -17.82 16.38
C PRO A 663 -48.33 -17.88 17.69
N GLY A 664 -48.39 -16.77 18.43
CA GLY A 664 -49.22 -16.66 19.65
C GLY A 664 -50.71 -16.92 19.40
N THR A 665 -51.20 -16.67 18.18
CA THR A 665 -52.59 -16.92 17.78
C THR A 665 -52.95 -18.41 17.80
N LEU A 666 -52.02 -19.33 17.53
CA LEU A 666 -52.31 -20.77 17.65
C LEU A 666 -52.50 -21.22 19.11
N ALA A 667 -51.79 -20.58 20.04
CA ALA A 667 -51.99 -20.80 21.47
C ALA A 667 -53.34 -20.24 21.94
N ALA A 668 -53.73 -19.06 21.45
CA ALA A 668 -55.04 -18.45 21.69
C ALA A 668 -56.18 -19.33 21.15
N ALA A 669 -56.07 -19.83 19.91
CA ALA A 669 -56.99 -20.80 19.33
C ALA A 669 -57.17 -22.03 20.23
N ARG A 670 -56.07 -22.65 20.69
CA ARG A 670 -56.14 -23.82 21.58
C ARG A 670 -56.87 -23.51 22.89
N GLN A 671 -56.69 -22.32 23.44
CA GLN A 671 -57.38 -21.88 24.65
C GLN A 671 -58.88 -21.64 24.40
N ALA A 672 -59.24 -21.05 23.27
CA ALA A 672 -60.63 -20.85 22.85
C ALA A 672 -61.35 -22.20 22.62
N LEU A 673 -60.70 -23.16 21.95
CA LEU A 673 -61.22 -24.54 21.79
C LEU A 673 -61.45 -25.24 23.15
N LYS A 674 -60.57 -25.01 24.14
CA LYS A 674 -60.73 -25.53 25.51
C LYS A 674 -61.94 -24.91 26.21
N LYS A 675 -62.13 -23.60 26.09
CA LYS A 675 -63.30 -22.88 26.66
C LYS A 675 -64.60 -23.33 26.00
N SER A 676 -64.61 -23.52 24.68
CA SER A 676 -65.72 -24.08 23.93
C SER A 676 -66.12 -25.47 24.45
N ALA A 677 -65.15 -26.38 24.63
CA ALA A 677 -65.42 -27.72 25.18
C ALA A 677 -66.04 -27.69 26.59
N ALA A 678 -65.65 -26.74 27.44
CA ALA A 678 -66.22 -26.55 28.77
C ALA A 678 -67.65 -25.98 28.71
N ALA A 679 -67.91 -25.04 27.79
CA ALA A 679 -69.23 -24.47 27.56
C ALA A 679 -70.22 -25.51 27.01
N LEU A 680 -69.81 -26.31 26.03
CA LEU A 680 -70.58 -27.46 25.51
C LEU A 680 -70.89 -28.47 26.62
N GLY A 681 -69.94 -28.71 27.54
CA GLY A 681 -70.12 -29.59 28.69
C GLY A 681 -71.08 -29.08 29.76
N SER A 682 -71.34 -27.76 29.78
CA SER A 682 -72.28 -27.11 30.69
C SER A 682 -73.61 -26.76 29.98
N ALA A 683 -73.86 -27.33 28.79
CA ALA A 683 -75.00 -27.02 27.91
C ALA A 683 -75.14 -25.52 27.52
N ARG A 684 -74.06 -24.73 27.61
CA ARG A 684 -74.04 -23.31 27.24
C ARG A 684 -73.66 -23.13 25.77
N ARG A 685 -74.62 -23.34 24.87
CA ARG A 685 -74.39 -23.32 23.42
C ARG A 685 -73.93 -21.96 22.88
N ALA A 686 -74.53 -20.86 23.33
CA ALA A 686 -74.15 -19.51 22.87
C ALA A 686 -72.69 -19.18 23.22
N ASP A 687 -72.27 -19.50 24.45
CA ASP A 687 -70.87 -19.37 24.88
C ASP A 687 -69.94 -20.26 24.06
N ALA A 688 -70.36 -21.49 23.76
CA ALA A 688 -69.57 -22.41 22.92
C ALA A 688 -69.36 -21.85 21.51
N LEU A 689 -70.42 -21.38 20.84
CA LEU A 689 -70.34 -20.78 19.50
C LEU A 689 -69.41 -19.56 19.47
N ALA A 690 -69.51 -18.67 20.46
CA ALA A 690 -68.62 -17.51 20.56
C ALA A 690 -67.14 -17.91 20.68
N GLN A 691 -66.84 -18.95 21.47
CA GLN A 691 -65.48 -19.47 21.62
C GLN A 691 -65.00 -20.26 20.38
N GLN A 692 -65.89 -20.94 19.68
CA GLN A 692 -65.57 -21.63 18.41
C GLN A 692 -65.27 -20.64 17.28
N GLN A 693 -66.00 -19.53 17.21
CA GLN A 693 -65.76 -18.46 16.24
C GLN A 693 -64.40 -17.78 16.50
N ALA A 694 -64.12 -17.42 17.76
CA ALA A 694 -62.81 -16.90 18.15
C ALA A 694 -61.67 -17.88 17.81
N ALA A 695 -61.88 -19.18 18.02
CA ALA A 695 -60.91 -20.20 17.66
C ALA A 695 -60.69 -20.30 16.14
N LEU A 696 -61.74 -20.17 15.31
CA LEU A 696 -61.62 -20.18 13.85
C LEU A 696 -60.82 -18.99 13.32
N ASP A 697 -61.06 -17.80 13.89
CA ASP A 697 -60.34 -16.57 13.51
C ASP A 697 -58.85 -16.68 13.88
N ASP A 698 -58.56 -17.14 15.10
CA ASP A 698 -57.19 -17.37 15.58
C ASP A 698 -56.45 -18.46 14.80
N LEU A 699 -57.15 -19.53 14.39
CA LEU A 699 -56.59 -20.60 13.56
C LEU A 699 -56.23 -20.11 12.15
N ARG A 700 -57.11 -19.33 11.50
CA ARG A 700 -56.85 -18.74 10.17
C ARG A 700 -55.69 -17.77 10.22
N GLN A 701 -55.69 -16.86 11.20
CA GLN A 701 -54.59 -15.91 11.38
C GLN A 701 -53.28 -16.61 11.74
N GLY A 702 -53.35 -17.67 12.55
CA GLY A 702 -52.21 -18.53 12.87
C GLY A 702 -51.64 -19.24 11.65
N LEU A 703 -52.49 -19.78 10.78
CA LEU A 703 -52.07 -20.42 9.54
C LEU A 703 -51.34 -19.43 8.62
N ASP A 704 -51.92 -18.26 8.37
CA ASP A 704 -51.31 -17.22 7.51
C ASP A 704 -49.96 -16.73 8.04
N ASN A 705 -49.88 -16.50 9.36
CA ASN A 705 -48.64 -16.08 10.01
C ASN A 705 -47.57 -17.17 9.95
N THR A 706 -47.97 -18.44 10.06
CA THR A 706 -47.06 -19.59 9.97
C THR A 706 -46.50 -19.71 8.55
N VAL A 707 -47.34 -19.60 7.51
CA VAL A 707 -46.92 -19.62 6.10
C VAL A 707 -45.92 -18.49 5.81
N LYS A 708 -46.19 -17.26 6.26
CA LYS A 708 -45.29 -16.10 6.06
C LYS A 708 -43.93 -16.29 6.75
N LYS A 709 -43.90 -16.89 7.94
CA LYS A 709 -42.65 -17.15 8.68
C LYS A 709 -41.84 -18.28 8.06
N ILE A 710 -42.49 -19.34 7.61
CA ILE A 710 -41.83 -20.44 6.88
C ILE A 710 -41.18 -19.90 5.60
N ALA A 711 -41.90 -19.06 4.84
CA ALA A 711 -41.37 -18.45 3.62
C ALA A 711 -40.08 -17.63 3.87
N ARG A 712 -40.04 -16.80 4.92
CA ARG A 712 -38.83 -16.03 5.28
C ARG A 712 -37.69 -16.91 5.78
N ALA A 713 -37.98 -17.92 6.59
CA ALA A 713 -36.98 -18.84 7.10
C ALA A 713 -36.33 -19.63 5.97
N LEU A 714 -37.12 -20.07 4.98
CA LEU A 714 -36.64 -20.77 3.79
C LEU A 714 -35.73 -19.88 2.94
N GLN A 715 -36.14 -18.61 2.74
CA GLN A 715 -35.33 -17.63 2.01
C GLN A 715 -33.99 -17.37 2.69
N GLY A 716 -33.96 -17.31 4.04
CA GLY A 716 -32.75 -17.17 4.83
C GLY A 716 -31.82 -18.39 4.76
N ALA A 717 -32.39 -19.60 4.80
CA ALA A 717 -31.64 -20.86 4.76
C ALA A 717 -31.02 -21.16 3.38
N LEU A 718 -31.56 -20.58 2.31
CA LEU A 718 -31.10 -20.79 0.93
C LEU A 718 -30.04 -19.77 0.47
N LEU A 719 -29.78 -18.70 1.26
CA LEU A 719 -28.75 -17.69 0.98
C LEU A 719 -27.33 -18.27 0.80
N PRO A 720 -26.85 -19.23 1.63
CA PRO A 720 -25.51 -19.81 1.49
C PRO A 720 -25.31 -20.64 0.21
N PHE A 721 -26.41 -21.09 -0.40
CA PHE A 721 -26.40 -21.95 -1.59
C PHE A 721 -26.50 -21.15 -2.91
N GLY A 722 -26.35 -19.82 -2.87
CA GLY A 722 -26.37 -18.97 -4.07
C GLY A 722 -27.74 -18.85 -4.75
N MET A 723 -28.78 -19.43 -4.17
CA MET A 723 -30.15 -19.45 -4.71
C MET A 723 -30.98 -18.23 -4.27
N ALA A 724 -30.32 -17.09 -4.11
CA ALA A 724 -30.94 -15.83 -3.70
C ALA A 724 -30.66 -14.73 -4.74
N GLY A 725 -31.36 -14.79 -5.88
CA GLY A 725 -31.21 -13.78 -6.92
C GLY A 725 -32.10 -13.99 -8.14
N GLY A 726 -33.35 -13.52 -8.06
CA GLY A 726 -34.14 -13.11 -9.23
C GLY A 726 -34.70 -14.20 -10.14
N GLY A 727 -35.91 -14.66 -9.84
CA GLY A 727 -36.72 -15.52 -10.71
C GLY A 727 -37.21 -16.75 -9.95
N GLY A 728 -38.40 -16.67 -9.37
CA GLY A 728 -38.89 -17.60 -8.37
C GLY A 728 -39.10 -19.04 -8.84
N PHE A 729 -38.91 -19.96 -7.89
CA PHE A 729 -39.88 -21.05 -7.73
C PHE A 729 -41.26 -20.41 -7.58
N GLY A 730 -42.04 -20.37 -8.66
CA GLY A 730 -43.45 -19.96 -8.64
C GLY A 730 -43.71 -18.46 -8.51
N ALA A 731 -43.25 -17.63 -9.44
CA ALA A 731 -43.75 -16.26 -9.55
C ALA A 731 -45.05 -16.25 -10.38
N GLY A 732 -46.19 -16.38 -9.70
CA GLY A 732 -47.52 -16.26 -10.32
C GLY A 732 -48.67 -16.72 -9.45
N TYR A 733 -48.40 -17.48 -8.38
CA TYR A 733 -49.42 -18.02 -7.50
C TYR A 733 -48.93 -18.05 -6.06
N ASP A 734 -49.78 -17.65 -5.11
CA ASP A 734 -49.54 -17.96 -3.70
C ASP A 734 -49.53 -19.50 -3.48
N PRO A 735 -49.12 -20.00 -2.31
CA PRO A 735 -49.16 -21.44 -1.99
C PRO A 735 -50.55 -22.09 -2.05
N LEU A 736 -51.60 -21.31 -2.36
CA LEU A 736 -53.00 -21.70 -2.53
C LEU A 736 -53.47 -21.54 -3.99
N GLY A 737 -52.57 -21.29 -4.95
CA GLY A 737 -52.92 -21.23 -6.36
C GLY A 737 -53.61 -19.93 -6.81
N ARG A 738 -53.42 -18.79 -6.12
CA ARG A 738 -54.05 -17.50 -6.50
C ARG A 738 -53.04 -16.46 -7.03
N PRO A 739 -53.33 -15.72 -8.12
CA PRO A 739 -52.46 -14.66 -8.64
C PRO A 739 -52.64 -13.35 -7.86
N TYR A 740 -51.53 -12.71 -7.46
CA TYR A 740 -51.53 -11.41 -6.77
C TYR A 740 -51.19 -10.25 -7.73
N GLY A 741 -52.00 -9.19 -7.67
CA GLY A 741 -51.73 -7.90 -8.30
C GLY A 741 -50.74 -7.05 -7.48
N ALA A 742 -49.83 -6.38 -8.17
CA ALA A 742 -48.70 -5.66 -7.60
C ALA A 742 -49.09 -4.35 -6.88
N THR A 743 -48.42 -4.06 -5.77
CA THR A 743 -48.25 -2.70 -5.23
C THR A 743 -46.81 -2.49 -4.77
N ASP A 744 -46.35 -1.26 -4.93
CA ASP A 744 -44.98 -0.75 -4.93
C ASP A 744 -44.11 -1.08 -3.70
N GLY A 745 -42.81 -1.24 -3.94
CA GLY A 745 -41.79 -1.14 -2.89
C GLY A 745 -40.38 -1.55 -3.29
N VAL A 746 -39.55 -0.53 -3.57
CA VAL A 746 -38.06 -0.49 -3.58
C VAL A 746 -37.36 -0.77 -4.93
N LYS A 747 -36.80 0.33 -5.48
CA LYS A 747 -35.98 0.42 -6.70
C LYS A 747 -34.64 -0.30 -6.57
N ILE A 748 -34.48 -1.37 -7.32
CA ILE A 748 -33.19 -1.87 -7.83
C ILE A 748 -33.10 -1.41 -9.29
N PRO A 749 -31.94 -1.00 -9.83
CA PRO A 749 -31.84 -0.42 -11.18
C PRO A 749 -32.40 -1.37 -12.24
N ASP A 750 -33.38 -0.88 -12.98
CA ASP A 750 -34.22 -1.67 -13.85
C ASP A 750 -33.53 -1.97 -15.20
N LYS A 751 -33.73 -3.20 -15.72
CA LYS A 751 -33.23 -3.67 -17.04
C LYS A 751 -33.71 -2.80 -18.20
N SER A 752 -34.74 -1.97 -17.97
CA SER A 752 -35.22 -0.94 -18.90
C SER A 752 -34.20 0.15 -19.20
N ARG A 753 -33.30 0.48 -18.25
CA ARG A 753 -32.31 1.55 -18.43
C ARG A 753 -31.15 1.13 -19.33
N GLN A 754 -30.71 -0.13 -19.25
CA GLN A 754 -29.66 -0.68 -20.14
C GLN A 754 -30.13 -0.73 -21.60
N ARG A 755 -31.39 -1.13 -21.87
CA ARG A 755 -31.94 -1.08 -23.24
C ARG A 755 -32.06 0.35 -23.76
N ARG A 756 -32.40 1.31 -22.89
CA ARG A 756 -32.46 2.73 -23.26
C ARG A 756 -31.10 3.32 -23.58
N VAL A 757 -30.06 2.97 -22.81
CA VAL A 757 -28.68 3.39 -23.10
C VAL A 757 -28.22 2.79 -24.44
N GLN A 758 -28.53 1.52 -24.69
CA GLN A 758 -28.21 0.89 -25.99
C GLN A 758 -28.94 1.58 -27.15
N GLN A 759 -30.23 1.88 -27.01
CA GLN A 759 -30.99 2.64 -28.01
C GLN A 759 -30.42 4.04 -28.26
N ILE A 760 -29.94 4.72 -27.22
CA ILE A 760 -29.31 6.04 -27.36
C ILE A 760 -27.97 5.93 -28.09
N ILE A 761 -27.14 4.93 -27.78
CA ILE A 761 -25.86 4.71 -28.47
C ILE A 761 -26.10 4.36 -29.94
N ASP A 762 -27.03 3.44 -30.22
CA ASP A 762 -27.37 3.04 -31.59
C ASP A 762 -27.89 4.24 -32.41
N GLU A 763 -28.71 5.11 -31.79
CA GLU A 763 -29.22 6.31 -32.44
C GLU A 763 -28.15 7.40 -32.61
N LEU A 764 -27.19 7.52 -31.70
CA LEU A 764 -26.04 8.42 -31.86
C LEU A 764 -25.10 7.96 -32.97
N GLN A 765 -24.81 6.65 -33.07
CA GLN A 765 -24.00 6.07 -34.16
C GLN A 765 -24.68 6.23 -35.53
N GLN A 766 -25.99 6.00 -35.60
CA GLN A 766 -26.76 6.20 -36.83
C GLN A 766 -26.74 7.67 -37.29
N ARG A 767 -26.76 8.60 -36.33
CA ARG A 767 -26.70 10.05 -36.59
C ARG A 767 -25.30 10.55 -36.93
N GLU A 768 -24.26 9.86 -36.47
CA GLU A 768 -22.86 10.16 -36.80
C GLU A 768 -22.53 9.74 -38.24
N SER A 769 -23.11 8.63 -38.70
CA SER A 769 -22.93 8.09 -40.05
C SER A 769 -23.75 8.78 -41.17
N ASP A 770 -24.56 9.79 -40.85
CA ASP A 770 -25.37 10.54 -41.82
C ASP A 770 -24.53 11.63 -42.55
N PRO A 771 -24.26 11.49 -43.87
CA PRO A 771 -23.38 12.40 -44.60
C PRO A 771 -23.92 13.83 -44.76
N GLY A 772 -25.22 14.04 -44.56
CA GLY A 772 -25.89 15.34 -44.76
C GLY A 772 -25.77 16.32 -43.59
N ARG A 773 -25.16 15.91 -42.46
CA ARG A 773 -25.07 16.72 -41.24
C ARG A 773 -23.82 17.60 -41.19
N SER A 774 -23.94 18.74 -40.52
CA SER A 774 -22.83 19.69 -40.37
C SER A 774 -21.66 19.08 -39.57
N ASP A 775 -20.43 19.50 -39.88
CA ASP A 775 -19.22 18.98 -39.22
C ASP A 775 -19.17 19.29 -37.72
N ILE A 776 -19.85 20.36 -37.29
CA ILE A 776 -19.95 20.76 -35.88
C ILE A 776 -20.82 19.76 -35.11
N GLU A 777 -21.96 19.35 -35.68
CA GLU A 777 -22.84 18.35 -35.04
C GLU A 777 -22.20 16.97 -35.00
N ARG A 778 -21.49 16.55 -36.05
CA ARG A 778 -20.78 15.26 -36.06
C ARG A 778 -19.68 15.21 -34.98
N ASN A 779 -18.92 16.29 -34.82
CA ASN A 779 -17.92 16.38 -33.74
C ASN A 779 -18.56 16.39 -32.34
N TYR A 780 -19.75 17.00 -32.19
CA TYR A 780 -20.47 16.97 -30.92
C TYR A 780 -21.01 15.57 -30.59
N ILE A 781 -21.53 14.84 -31.58
CA ILE A 781 -22.00 13.45 -31.44
C ILE A 781 -20.82 12.51 -31.12
N ASN A 782 -19.66 12.68 -31.76
CA ASN A 782 -18.46 11.88 -31.46
C ASN A 782 -17.96 12.11 -30.03
N ARG A 783 -17.95 13.35 -29.54
CA ARG A 783 -17.60 13.63 -28.12
C ARG A 783 -18.60 13.03 -27.13
N LEU A 784 -19.88 12.93 -27.51
CA LEU A 784 -20.88 12.26 -26.68
C LEU A 784 -20.70 10.74 -26.70
N LEU A 785 -20.33 10.14 -27.82
CA LEU A 785 -20.02 8.71 -27.92
C LEU A 785 -18.77 8.33 -27.10
N ASP A 786 -17.74 9.19 -27.05
CA ASP A 786 -16.53 8.97 -26.23
C ASP A 786 -16.78 8.98 -24.70
N GLN A 787 -17.93 9.50 -24.25
CA GLN A 787 -18.28 9.57 -22.82
C GLN A 787 -19.08 8.37 -22.30
N PHE A 788 -19.54 7.49 -23.18
CA PHE A 788 -20.20 6.22 -22.86
C PHE A 788 -19.24 5.05 -23.02
#